data_AF-A0A3D9HBS3-F1
#
_entry.id   AF-A0A3D9HBS3-F1
#
_cell.length_a   1.000
_cell.length_b   1.000
_cell.length_c   1.000
_cell.angle_alpha   90.00
_cell.angle_beta   90.00
_cell.angle_gamma   90.00
#
_symmetry.space_group_name_H-M   'P 1'
#
loop_
_entity.id
_entity.type
_entity.pdbx_description
1 polymer ?
#
loop_
_entity_poly.entity_id
_entity_poly.type
_entity_poly.pdbx_seq_one_letter_code
_entity_poly.pdbx_strand_id
1 'polypeptide(L)'
;MKNTTLLFLFSLLLFPRVYGQVIDKPNIVIFYVDDLGWQDTNLNNLGDPVPWETPKMEALAAAGAKFSQAYSPAPTCAPSRAAMLSGRHPIKTKVTQVSGGGLPILRNSQADRKMIGPYFPKRLDVNEYTIAEALSANGYHTGHVGKWHVDGANGFPVAVDQGFNTEFTSRGVHQNMGDRYDISNFGGNDPNYPLDADGIPYDSVTDEAVAYMENRVAANGGSGEPFFLYMATWLVHTPIQTRDLPMLQAITQTLVNSGQIDPADVGPNGIPTETTPLTADGEYNPFYGAMVQTVDWSLGKLVDYLQATNDPRHPGKTLFETTYIIFSSDNGASEQNNAANGFEVVADNFPLDLGKTSSREGGIRVPMIVTGPEIPVAEYSNVVNGLDFFPTILSLTGTTIASNLSDDFDGADLSDLLKGNSTIVEHTINGVTTERTDLFWHYPNASDERSKSSIRRGNYKIYKRYVDNTYEAYQLYNGGDNLVDVEETINVITTMDQTLKQDMINTLEAYLVDNDARFPAWNPDYSEPDAPLPNQLLVPAINAVTYDENSGVATAIIANSSGEAAISYGHLLYRKNEPNEEWFEAEAVAINDNIITANVPDDASGIVFNLRDENNFLVLSEELAITSVNRITLNDTDLVQAFNPASEFSELIGGTTINGNGSYLQMRTEGGGDGAKYMVRSTTGTSVVCSSITFGIRSQENDVVSFDVTIGGDTQSFNYTSASTTADIEFDFNTPITFTNVSQEMEIITTALTNSDGSTPRFRLYDLTFHIDEFLGVDEVDLNVQKLLLYPNPVKGTFSLSKEVESGVLYNLQGAKTFEFKNQYQDIDISSLKTGLYFLQVINTDGSKTTLKLVKE
;
A
#
# COMPACT_ATOMS: atom_id res chain seq x y z
N MET A 1 54.06 52.00 37.22
CA MET A 1 54.06 50.66 36.58
C MET A 1 52.82 49.96 37.12
N LYS A 2 51.67 50.01 36.42
CA LYS A 2 51.33 49.16 35.25
C LYS A 2 51.33 47.70 35.71
N ASN A 3 50.23 47.13 36.23
CA ASN A 3 48.80 47.16 35.81
C ASN A 3 48.58 46.63 34.38
N THR A 4 49.32 45.59 34.00
CA THR A 4 49.14 44.90 32.70
C THR A 4 49.03 43.37 32.81
N THR A 5 49.49 42.74 33.90
CA THR A 5 49.52 41.27 34.02
C THR A 5 48.15 40.65 34.33
N LEU A 6 47.25 41.35 35.02
CA LEU A 6 45.98 40.76 35.50
C LEU A 6 44.87 40.72 34.44
N LEU A 7 44.96 41.51 33.35
CA LEU A 7 43.99 41.44 32.25
C LEU A 7 44.16 40.16 31.41
N PHE A 8 45.39 39.65 31.29
CA PHE A 8 45.72 38.57 30.34
C PHE A 8 45.18 37.19 30.73
N LEU A 9 44.89 36.95 32.01
CA LEU A 9 44.19 35.73 32.45
C LEU A 9 42.66 35.82 32.31
N PHE A 10 42.07 37.02 32.29
CA PHE A 10 40.62 37.17 32.14
C PHE A 10 40.18 37.12 30.67
N SER A 11 41.06 37.49 29.72
CA SER A 11 40.81 37.33 28.28
C SER A 11 40.84 35.89 27.78
N LEU A 12 41.45 34.95 28.52
CA LEU A 12 41.52 33.53 28.14
C LEU A 12 40.31 32.70 28.57
N LEU A 13 39.40 33.28 29.37
CA LEU A 13 38.15 32.66 29.82
C LEU A 13 36.91 33.24 29.11
N LEU A 14 37.11 34.06 28.07
CA LEU A 14 36.08 34.70 27.26
C LEU A 14 36.20 34.39 25.76
N PHE A 15 36.84 33.26 25.42
CA PHE A 15 36.39 32.53 24.23
C PHE A 15 35.00 31.96 24.58
N PRO A 16 33.92 32.35 23.90
CA PRO A 16 32.73 31.51 23.92
C PRO A 16 33.17 30.14 23.40
N ARG A 17 32.81 29.07 24.12
CA ARG A 17 32.71 27.78 23.45
C ARG A 17 31.68 28.00 22.35
N VAL A 18 32.11 27.92 21.10
CA VAL A 18 31.21 27.67 19.98
C VAL A 18 30.76 26.22 20.14
N TYR A 19 29.81 26.03 21.07
CA TYR A 19 28.88 24.91 20.96
C TYR A 19 28.27 25.04 19.57
N GLY A 20 28.35 23.97 18.77
CA GLY A 20 27.58 23.92 17.53
C GLY A 20 26.12 24.21 17.89
N GLN A 21 25.46 25.02 17.07
CA GLN A 21 24.01 25.16 17.20
C GLN A 21 23.43 23.77 16.96
N VAL A 22 22.76 23.22 17.97
CA VAL A 22 21.98 21.99 17.83
C VAL A 22 20.94 22.25 16.75
N ILE A 23 20.90 21.41 15.73
CA ILE A 23 19.93 21.51 14.65
C ILE A 23 18.62 20.90 15.15
N ASP A 24 17.78 21.75 15.72
CA ASP A 24 16.44 21.38 16.17
C ASP A 24 15.52 21.31 14.94
N LYS A 25 14.80 20.20 14.79
CA LYS A 25 14.04 19.84 13.59
C LYS A 25 14.83 20.01 12.26
N PRO A 26 15.83 19.16 11.99
CA PRO A 26 16.53 19.11 10.70
C PRO A 26 15.56 18.74 9.57
N ASN A 27 15.84 19.19 8.34
CA ASN A 27 15.08 18.73 7.17
C ASN A 27 15.51 17.29 6.80
N ILE A 28 14.70 16.60 6.01
CA ILE A 28 14.96 15.25 5.52
C ILE A 28 14.74 15.20 4.00
N VAL A 29 15.70 14.65 3.26
CA VAL A 29 15.55 14.26 1.85
C VAL A 29 15.87 12.77 1.71
N ILE A 30 14.92 11.99 1.20
CA ILE A 30 15.19 10.67 0.65
C ILE A 30 15.23 10.84 -0.87
N PHE A 31 16.39 10.56 -1.46
CA PHE A 31 16.57 10.42 -2.91
C PHE A 31 16.56 8.92 -3.23
N TYR A 32 15.48 8.44 -3.81
CA TYR A 32 15.22 7.01 -4.03
C TYR A 32 15.16 6.70 -5.52
N VAL A 33 16.05 5.83 -5.97
CA VAL A 33 16.21 5.43 -7.37
C VAL A 33 15.36 4.18 -7.65
N ASP A 34 14.98 3.99 -8.92
CA ASP A 34 14.15 2.88 -9.40
C ASP A 34 15.03 1.91 -10.19
N ASP A 35 15.19 0.67 -9.75
CA ASP A 35 16.05 -0.34 -10.41
C ASP A 35 17.55 -0.01 -10.51
N LEU A 36 18.12 0.78 -9.59
CA LEU A 36 19.58 1.01 -9.55
C LEU A 36 20.25 -0.06 -8.67
N GLY A 37 21.08 -0.91 -9.29
CA GLY A 37 21.87 -1.93 -8.61
C GLY A 37 23.11 -1.41 -7.90
N TRP A 38 23.77 -2.33 -7.20
CA TRP A 38 24.89 -2.01 -6.30
C TRP A 38 26.17 -1.62 -7.05
N GLN A 39 26.39 -2.18 -8.23
CA GLN A 39 27.59 -2.02 -9.07
C GLN A 39 27.49 -0.87 -10.07
N ASP A 40 26.27 -0.45 -10.41
CA ASP A 40 25.89 0.54 -11.42
C ASP A 40 26.54 1.93 -11.20
N THR A 41 27.26 2.13 -10.10
CA THR A 41 27.80 3.41 -9.63
C THR A 41 29.24 3.24 -9.15
N ASN A 42 30.06 4.29 -9.21
CA ASN A 42 31.45 4.22 -8.74
C ASN A 42 31.60 4.08 -7.21
N LEU A 43 30.50 3.95 -6.46
CA LEU A 43 30.48 3.84 -5.00
C LEU A 43 31.04 2.51 -4.48
N ASN A 44 30.77 1.42 -5.21
CA ASN A 44 30.99 0.04 -4.77
C ASN A 44 31.75 -0.82 -5.80
N ASN A 45 32.71 -0.24 -6.56
CA ASN A 45 33.45 -0.97 -7.61
C ASN A 45 34.08 -2.27 -7.07
N LEU A 46 33.40 -3.41 -7.26
CA LEU A 46 33.83 -4.70 -6.76
C LEU A 46 33.75 -5.70 -7.91
N GLY A 47 34.65 -5.54 -8.88
CA GLY A 47 34.59 -6.17 -10.18
C GLY A 47 35.39 -5.32 -11.17
N ASP A 48 35.01 -5.36 -12.45
CA ASP A 48 35.40 -4.33 -13.41
C ASP A 48 34.56 -3.05 -13.17
N PRO A 49 35.13 -1.84 -13.36
CA PRO A 49 34.41 -0.59 -13.10
C PRO A 49 33.39 -0.26 -14.19
N VAL A 50 32.26 0.34 -13.81
CA VAL A 50 31.30 0.91 -14.77
C VAL A 50 31.95 1.94 -15.71
N PRO A 51 31.59 1.97 -17.00
CA PRO A 51 32.19 2.87 -17.99
C PRO A 51 31.60 4.30 -17.99
N TRP A 52 30.76 4.62 -17.02
CA TRP A 52 30.24 5.95 -16.74
C TRP A 52 30.69 6.46 -15.36
N GLU A 53 30.69 7.78 -15.21
CA GLU A 53 31.13 8.47 -13.98
C GLU A 53 29.91 8.90 -13.14
N THR A 54 29.94 8.67 -11.83
CA THR A 54 28.94 9.15 -10.85
C THR A 54 29.57 10.11 -9.82
N PRO A 55 30.12 11.27 -10.26
CA PRO A 55 30.91 12.15 -9.41
C PRO A 55 30.11 12.88 -8.32
N LYS A 56 28.80 13.10 -8.48
CA LYS A 56 27.96 13.71 -7.43
C LYS A 56 27.64 12.70 -6.34
N MET A 57 27.40 11.43 -6.68
CA MET A 57 27.29 10.34 -5.71
C MET A 57 28.60 10.14 -4.95
N GLU A 58 29.75 10.12 -5.63
CA GLU A 58 31.07 10.05 -4.97
C GLU A 58 31.32 11.24 -4.04
N ALA A 59 30.99 12.46 -4.47
CA ALA A 59 31.12 13.66 -3.65
C ALA A 59 30.20 13.64 -2.41
N LEU A 60 29.00 13.07 -2.53
CA LEU A 60 28.08 12.88 -1.40
C LEU A 60 28.63 11.82 -0.43
N ALA A 61 29.15 10.69 -0.93
CA ALA A 61 29.79 9.67 -0.10
C ALA A 61 31.03 10.20 0.63
N ALA A 62 31.84 11.04 -0.03
CA ALA A 62 32.97 11.73 0.58
C ALA A 62 32.58 12.77 1.66
N ALA A 63 31.29 13.07 1.81
CA ALA A 63 30.74 14.02 2.79
C ALA A 63 29.95 13.35 3.95
N GLY A 64 29.90 12.02 4.03
CA GLY A 64 29.22 11.31 5.13
C GLY A 64 29.42 9.79 5.11
N ALA A 65 28.37 9.05 5.45
CA ALA A 65 28.41 7.60 5.61
C ALA A 65 28.00 6.86 4.33
N LYS A 66 28.85 5.97 3.80
CA LYS A 66 28.44 4.97 2.78
C LYS A 66 28.41 3.56 3.34
N PHE A 67 27.56 2.70 2.79
CA PHE A 67 27.31 1.34 3.28
C PHE A 67 27.57 0.28 2.19
N SER A 68 28.48 -0.65 2.45
CA SER A 68 28.82 -1.73 1.51
C SER A 68 27.89 -2.95 1.61
N GLN A 69 27.14 -3.10 2.71
CA GLN A 69 26.10 -4.14 2.91
C GLN A 69 24.72 -3.50 3.16
N ALA A 70 24.32 -2.59 2.27
CA ALA A 70 22.96 -2.06 2.24
C ALA A 70 22.04 -2.89 1.34
N TYR A 71 20.81 -3.10 1.81
CA TYR A 71 19.82 -3.94 1.15
C TYR A 71 18.45 -3.26 1.04
N SER A 72 17.70 -3.56 -0.02
CA SER A 72 16.29 -3.22 -0.12
C SER A 72 15.42 -4.17 0.73
N PRO A 73 14.19 -3.78 1.11
CA PRO A 73 13.25 -4.67 1.80
C PRO A 73 12.76 -5.84 0.92
N ALA A 74 12.77 -5.67 -0.42
CA ALA A 74 12.31 -6.64 -1.39
C ALA A 74 13.07 -6.53 -2.73
N PRO A 75 13.01 -7.55 -3.61
CA PRO A 75 13.67 -7.51 -4.91
C PRO A 75 12.84 -6.85 -6.03
N THR A 76 11.75 -6.14 -5.69
CA THR A 76 10.93 -5.35 -6.63
C THR A 76 10.38 -4.07 -6.01
N CYS A 77 9.99 -3.12 -6.87
CA CYS A 77 9.72 -1.74 -6.51
C CYS A 77 8.63 -1.52 -5.45
N ALA A 78 7.42 -2.04 -5.71
CA ALA A 78 6.24 -1.82 -4.87
C ALA A 78 6.41 -2.37 -3.43
N PRO A 79 6.83 -3.62 -3.21
CA PRO A 79 7.05 -4.14 -1.85
C PRO A 79 8.13 -3.36 -1.09
N SER A 80 9.23 -2.95 -1.75
CA SER A 80 10.27 -2.13 -1.12
C SER A 80 9.81 -0.73 -0.75
N ARG A 81 9.02 -0.07 -1.60
CA ARG A 81 8.48 1.27 -1.35
C ARG A 81 7.44 1.24 -0.23
N ALA A 82 6.54 0.25 -0.23
CA ALA A 82 5.60 0.00 0.86
C ALA A 82 6.34 -0.16 2.21
N ALA A 83 7.36 -1.02 2.25
CA ALA A 83 8.12 -1.30 3.46
C ALA A 83 8.98 -0.12 3.96
N MET A 84 9.60 0.65 3.06
CA MET A 84 10.34 1.86 3.41
C MET A 84 9.42 2.97 3.94
N LEU A 85 8.19 3.09 3.40
CA LEU A 85 7.22 4.09 3.86
C LEU A 85 6.58 3.76 5.21
N SER A 86 6.43 2.47 5.57
CA SER A 86 5.78 2.01 6.80
C SER A 86 6.74 1.54 7.91
N GLY A 87 8.01 1.24 7.58
CA GLY A 87 8.97 0.64 8.52
C GLY A 87 8.69 -0.85 8.82
N ARG A 88 7.76 -1.47 8.08
CA ARG A 88 7.25 -2.84 8.29
C ARG A 88 7.58 -3.72 7.10
N HIS A 89 7.94 -4.97 7.36
CA HIS A 89 8.39 -5.93 6.33
C HIS A 89 7.30 -6.21 5.28
N PRO A 90 7.64 -6.50 4.00
CA PRO A 90 6.69 -6.85 2.94
C PRO A 90 5.69 -7.98 3.25
N ILE A 91 5.94 -8.81 4.27
CA ILE A 91 4.94 -9.73 4.83
C ILE A 91 3.79 -8.95 5.49
N LYS A 92 4.10 -8.03 6.42
CA LYS A 92 3.12 -7.29 7.23
C LYS A 92 2.27 -6.31 6.43
N THR A 93 2.89 -5.64 5.45
CA THR A 93 2.19 -4.75 4.50
C THR A 93 1.39 -5.53 3.44
N LYS A 94 1.56 -6.87 3.38
CA LYS A 94 1.04 -7.82 2.39
C LYS A 94 1.43 -7.57 0.92
N VAL A 95 1.91 -6.38 0.57
CA VAL A 95 2.49 -6.09 -0.75
C VAL A 95 3.82 -6.83 -0.85
N THR A 96 3.82 -8.00 -1.50
CA THR A 96 4.99 -8.87 -1.69
C THR A 96 5.64 -8.76 -3.07
N GLN A 97 4.97 -8.09 -4.03
CA GLN A 97 5.32 -8.08 -5.45
C GLN A 97 4.64 -6.91 -6.18
N VAL A 98 5.05 -6.61 -7.42
CA VAL A 98 4.39 -5.63 -8.31
C VAL A 98 3.13 -6.20 -8.96
N SER A 99 2.16 -5.34 -9.28
CA SER A 99 0.91 -5.69 -10.01
C SER A 99 0.02 -6.76 -9.33
N GLY A 100 -0.21 -6.61 -8.03
CA GLY A 100 -1.14 -7.44 -7.26
C GLY A 100 -2.63 -7.17 -7.54
N GLY A 101 -3.48 -7.61 -6.62
CA GLY A 101 -4.93 -7.37 -6.66
C GLY A 101 -5.71 -8.21 -7.71
N GLY A 102 -5.05 -9.18 -8.35
CA GLY A 102 -5.73 -10.21 -9.14
C GLY A 102 -5.97 -11.48 -8.33
N LEU A 103 -6.89 -12.33 -8.78
CA LEU A 103 -7.02 -13.70 -8.28
C LEU A 103 -5.70 -14.48 -8.50
N PRO A 104 -5.32 -15.39 -7.58
CA PRO A 104 -4.11 -16.20 -7.71
C PRO A 104 -4.33 -17.31 -8.75
N ILE A 105 -4.25 -16.96 -10.03
CA ILE A 105 -4.42 -17.88 -11.16
C ILE A 105 -3.27 -17.77 -12.17
N LEU A 106 -2.90 -18.89 -12.78
CA LEU A 106 -1.98 -18.90 -13.90
C LEU A 106 -2.72 -18.46 -15.17
N ARG A 107 -2.19 -17.45 -15.86
CA ARG A 107 -2.69 -17.03 -17.18
C ARG A 107 -2.24 -18.06 -18.22
N ASN A 108 -2.98 -18.19 -19.33
CA ASN A 108 -2.84 -19.25 -20.36
C ASN A 108 -1.44 -19.48 -20.96
N SER A 109 -0.45 -18.63 -20.67
CA SER A 109 0.96 -18.77 -21.08
C SER A 109 1.90 -19.20 -19.93
N GLN A 110 1.36 -19.70 -18.80
CA GLN A 110 2.12 -20.18 -17.64
C GLN A 110 1.55 -21.48 -17.04
N ALA A 111 0.82 -22.29 -17.82
CA ALA A 111 0.28 -23.58 -17.37
C ALA A 111 1.37 -24.64 -17.08
N ASP A 112 2.59 -24.38 -17.57
CA ASP A 112 3.82 -25.12 -17.33
C ASP A 112 4.45 -24.87 -15.95
N ARG A 113 3.81 -24.05 -15.11
CA ARG A 113 4.24 -23.77 -13.74
C ARG A 113 3.65 -24.73 -12.72
N LYS A 114 4.50 -25.20 -11.82
CA LYS A 114 4.14 -26.05 -10.67
C LYS A 114 3.57 -25.25 -9.51
N MET A 115 4.05 -24.01 -9.33
CA MET A 115 3.65 -23.16 -8.21
C MET A 115 2.87 -21.94 -8.68
N ILE A 116 1.78 -21.64 -7.98
CA ILE A 116 0.98 -20.42 -8.10
C ILE A 116 1.33 -19.54 -6.89
N GLY A 117 1.73 -18.29 -7.14
CA GLY A 117 1.96 -17.33 -6.06
C GLY A 117 0.66 -17.03 -5.29
N PRO A 118 0.73 -16.70 -3.99
CA PRO A 118 -0.45 -16.36 -3.21
C PRO A 118 -1.14 -15.11 -3.74
N TYR A 119 -2.38 -14.87 -3.31
CA TYR A 119 -2.97 -13.54 -3.40
C TYR A 119 -2.12 -12.52 -2.63
N PHE A 120 -2.00 -11.31 -3.18
CA PHE A 120 -1.44 -10.13 -2.53
C PHE A 120 -2.17 -8.89 -3.05
N PRO A 121 -2.40 -7.85 -2.21
CA PRO A 121 -3.04 -6.61 -2.65
C PRO A 121 -2.19 -5.88 -3.68
N LYS A 122 -2.83 -5.07 -4.53
CA LYS A 122 -2.10 -4.22 -5.48
C LYS A 122 -1.52 -2.97 -4.82
N ARG A 123 -2.27 -2.44 -3.86
CA ARG A 123 -2.07 -1.18 -3.17
C ARG A 123 -1.57 -1.38 -1.73
N LEU A 124 -0.95 -0.34 -1.17
CA LEU A 124 -0.79 -0.23 0.28
C LEU A 124 -2.17 -0.10 0.94
N ASP A 125 -2.33 -0.65 2.15
CA ASP A 125 -3.53 -0.41 2.94
C ASP A 125 -3.61 1.08 3.32
N VAL A 126 -4.81 1.67 3.24
CA VAL A 126 -5.07 3.06 3.64
C VAL A 126 -5.01 3.28 5.15
N ASN A 127 -4.89 2.20 5.92
CA ASN A 127 -4.68 2.21 7.37
C ASN A 127 -3.22 1.90 7.76
N GLU A 128 -2.32 1.71 6.79
CA GLU A 128 -0.90 1.47 7.02
C GLU A 128 -0.19 2.79 7.37
N TYR A 129 0.36 2.90 8.58
CA TYR A 129 0.88 4.17 9.09
C TYR A 129 2.23 4.55 8.48
N THR A 130 2.33 5.74 7.86
CA THR A 130 3.53 6.13 7.10
C THR A 130 4.45 7.13 7.80
N ILE A 131 5.70 7.17 7.34
CA ILE A 131 6.69 8.18 7.77
C ILE A 131 6.24 9.61 7.45
N ALA A 132 5.43 9.79 6.41
CA ALA A 132 4.87 11.10 6.07
C ALA A 132 3.80 11.53 7.09
N GLU A 133 2.92 10.63 7.51
CA GLU A 133 1.97 10.91 8.59
C GLU A 133 2.69 11.21 9.92
N ALA A 134 3.70 10.41 10.27
CA ALA A 134 4.49 10.60 11.49
C ALA A 134 5.16 11.99 11.54
N LEU A 135 5.80 12.41 10.45
CA LEU A 135 6.47 13.70 10.34
C LEU A 135 5.47 14.87 10.24
N SER A 136 4.41 14.73 9.44
CA SER A 136 3.32 15.71 9.28
C SER A 136 2.64 16.02 10.62
N ALA A 137 2.28 14.99 11.39
CA ALA A 137 1.71 15.12 12.73
C ALA A 137 2.67 15.80 13.74
N ASN A 138 3.99 15.71 13.52
CA ASN A 138 5.02 16.37 14.33
C ASN A 138 5.46 17.73 13.77
N GLY A 139 4.75 18.29 12.78
CA GLY A 139 4.97 19.64 12.26
C GLY A 139 6.12 19.75 11.26
N TYR A 140 6.31 18.71 10.43
CA TYR A 140 7.02 18.80 9.16
C TYR A 140 6.04 19.09 8.04
N HIS A 141 6.49 19.76 6.99
CA HIS A 141 5.80 19.72 5.70
C HIS A 141 6.34 18.56 4.86
N THR A 142 5.46 17.73 4.32
CA THR A 142 5.80 16.47 3.66
C THR A 142 5.51 16.53 2.16
N GLY A 143 6.51 16.21 1.33
CA GLY A 143 6.41 16.26 -0.12
C GLY A 143 6.86 14.96 -0.79
N HIS A 144 6.08 14.49 -1.77
CA HIS A 144 6.44 13.37 -2.66
C HIS A 144 6.65 13.88 -4.08
N VAL A 145 7.74 13.45 -4.73
CA VAL A 145 8.04 13.82 -6.11
C VAL A 145 8.52 12.58 -6.89
N GLY A 146 7.85 12.28 -8.00
CA GLY A 146 8.16 11.20 -8.95
C GLY A 146 7.33 9.92 -8.74
N LYS A 147 7.98 8.75 -8.73
CA LYS A 147 7.33 7.43 -8.68
C LYS A 147 6.68 7.17 -7.32
N TRP A 148 5.38 6.85 -7.35
CA TRP A 148 4.64 6.38 -6.17
C TRP A 148 4.65 4.85 -6.11
N HIS A 149 3.82 4.19 -6.95
CA HIS A 149 3.86 2.74 -7.20
C HIS A 149 3.57 1.87 -5.97
N VAL A 150 2.71 2.39 -5.08
CA VAL A 150 1.99 1.62 -4.05
C VAL A 150 0.46 1.85 -4.17
N ASP A 151 0.04 2.36 -5.32
CA ASP A 151 -1.34 2.63 -5.75
C ASP A 151 -2.05 1.41 -6.37
N GLY A 152 -3.38 1.40 -6.27
CA GLY A 152 -4.24 0.33 -6.80
C GLY A 152 -4.58 0.48 -8.28
N ALA A 153 -5.48 -0.37 -8.77
CA ALA A 153 -5.92 -0.34 -10.17
C ALA A 153 -6.67 0.94 -10.56
N ASN A 154 -7.19 1.68 -9.59
CA ASN A 154 -7.83 2.98 -9.76
C ASN A 154 -6.88 4.18 -9.46
N GLY A 155 -5.60 3.93 -9.15
CA GLY A 155 -4.62 4.96 -8.79
C GLY A 155 -4.65 5.42 -7.33
N PHE A 156 -5.49 4.81 -6.48
CA PHE A 156 -5.64 5.14 -5.06
C PHE A 156 -5.01 4.06 -4.16
N PRO A 157 -4.40 4.37 -2.99
CA PRO A 157 -4.13 5.72 -2.49
C PRO A 157 -3.05 6.41 -3.32
N VAL A 158 -3.19 7.72 -3.51
CA VAL A 158 -2.09 8.59 -3.94
C VAL A 158 -1.24 8.99 -2.71
N ALA A 159 -0.20 9.81 -2.89
CA ALA A 159 0.68 10.16 -1.79
C ALA A 159 -0.02 11.08 -0.76
N VAL A 160 -0.91 11.98 -1.19
CA VAL A 160 -1.66 12.85 -0.26
C VAL A 160 -2.68 12.11 0.60
N ASP A 161 -3.15 10.94 0.18
CA ASP A 161 -3.98 10.05 1.03
C ASP A 161 -3.15 9.40 2.16
N GLN A 162 -1.83 9.35 2.00
CA GLN A 162 -0.86 8.64 2.84
C GLN A 162 0.08 9.61 3.59
N GLY A 163 -0.45 10.77 3.99
CA GLY A 163 0.22 11.73 4.88
C GLY A 163 1.16 12.75 4.23
N PHE A 164 1.32 12.73 2.90
CA PHE A 164 2.04 13.80 2.20
C PHE A 164 1.16 15.06 2.05
N ASN A 165 1.73 16.25 2.22
CA ASN A 165 1.00 17.51 2.03
C ASN A 165 0.95 17.94 0.55
N THR A 166 1.93 17.51 -0.25
CA THR A 166 2.03 17.79 -1.69
C THR A 166 2.60 16.59 -2.44
N GLU A 167 2.08 16.32 -3.63
CA GLU A 167 2.56 15.25 -4.52
C GLU A 167 2.78 15.77 -5.95
N PHE A 168 3.74 15.16 -6.67
CA PHE A 168 3.95 15.40 -8.09
C PHE A 168 4.44 14.14 -8.79
N THR A 169 3.55 13.44 -9.49
CA THR A 169 3.78 12.08 -10.01
C THR A 169 4.21 12.00 -11.48
N SER A 170 4.75 13.09 -12.03
CA SER A 170 5.32 13.12 -13.39
C SER A 170 6.41 12.07 -13.58
N ARG A 171 6.58 11.60 -14.82
CA ARG A 171 7.73 10.79 -15.25
C ARG A 171 8.93 11.60 -15.70
N GLY A 172 8.76 12.90 -15.99
CA GLY A 172 9.87 13.74 -16.45
C GLY A 172 10.58 13.17 -17.69
N VAL A 173 11.91 13.15 -17.70
CA VAL A 173 12.68 12.59 -18.83
C VAL A 173 12.47 11.08 -19.06
N HIS A 174 11.92 10.35 -18.08
CA HIS A 174 11.54 8.93 -18.23
C HIS A 174 10.33 8.72 -19.17
N GLN A 175 9.58 9.77 -19.48
CA GLN A 175 8.48 9.68 -20.45
C GLN A 175 8.96 9.10 -21.78
N ASN A 176 8.32 8.02 -22.23
CA ASN A 176 8.65 7.27 -23.44
C ASN A 176 8.93 8.21 -24.63
N MET A 177 10.11 8.08 -25.25
CA MET A 177 10.57 8.96 -26.33
C MET A 177 10.21 8.47 -27.74
N GLY A 178 9.49 7.35 -27.86
CA GLY A 178 9.27 6.69 -29.14
C GLY A 178 10.52 5.89 -29.56
N ASP A 179 11.12 6.26 -30.68
CA ASP A 179 12.37 5.64 -31.14
C ASP A 179 13.57 6.31 -30.47
N ARG A 180 14.32 5.55 -29.65
CA ARG A 180 15.53 6.02 -28.96
C ARG A 180 16.74 6.22 -29.89
N TYR A 181 16.65 5.80 -31.15
CA TYR A 181 17.70 5.98 -32.17
C TYR A 181 17.45 7.21 -33.08
N ASP A 182 16.23 7.78 -33.08
CA ASP A 182 15.91 8.99 -33.85
C ASP A 182 16.28 10.25 -33.04
N ILE A 183 17.26 11.01 -33.55
CA ILE A 183 17.76 12.26 -32.95
C ILE A 183 16.68 13.35 -32.77
N SER A 184 15.54 13.27 -33.45
CA SER A 184 14.43 14.21 -33.29
C SER A 184 13.67 14.04 -31.97
N ASN A 185 13.82 12.90 -31.28
CA ASN A 185 13.18 12.61 -29.99
C ASN A 185 14.01 13.06 -28.76
N PHE A 186 15.26 13.48 -28.99
CA PHE A 186 16.17 13.97 -27.95
C PHE A 186 15.84 15.42 -27.54
N GLY A 187 16.40 15.84 -26.40
CA GLY A 187 16.21 17.18 -25.84
C GLY A 187 16.60 18.29 -26.83
N GLY A 188 15.91 19.43 -26.75
CA GLY A 188 16.07 20.56 -27.65
C GLY A 188 15.41 20.39 -29.04
N ASN A 189 15.18 19.15 -29.50
CA ASN A 189 14.30 18.87 -30.64
C ASN A 189 12.86 18.62 -30.17
N ASP A 190 12.66 17.89 -29.07
CA ASP A 190 11.38 17.79 -28.39
C ASP A 190 11.10 19.05 -27.54
N PRO A 191 10.05 19.85 -27.82
CA PRO A 191 9.78 21.10 -27.12
C PRO A 191 9.36 20.93 -25.65
N ASN A 192 9.07 19.71 -25.20
CA ASN A 192 8.78 19.42 -23.79
C ASN A 192 10.04 19.26 -22.94
N TYR A 193 11.20 19.02 -23.59
CA TYR A 193 12.51 18.84 -22.94
C TYR A 193 13.53 19.83 -23.53
N PRO A 194 13.34 21.15 -23.33
CA PRO A 194 14.34 22.15 -23.71
C PRO A 194 15.66 21.87 -22.97
N LEU A 195 16.78 22.16 -23.63
CA LEU A 195 18.10 22.02 -23.02
C LEU A 195 18.43 23.24 -22.15
N ASP A 196 19.22 23.02 -21.09
CA ASP A 196 19.82 24.08 -20.28
C ASP A 196 21.10 24.67 -20.93
N ALA A 197 21.91 25.37 -20.13
CA ALA A 197 23.13 26.03 -20.61
C ALA A 197 24.30 25.06 -20.87
N ASP A 198 24.31 23.90 -20.23
CA ASP A 198 25.35 22.87 -20.36
C ASP A 198 24.94 21.78 -21.36
N GLY A 199 23.68 21.76 -21.78
CA GLY A 199 23.13 20.93 -22.85
C GLY A 199 22.21 19.81 -22.37
N ILE A 200 21.84 19.82 -21.09
CA ILE A 200 21.11 18.74 -20.41
C ILE A 200 19.59 19.00 -20.55
N PRO A 201 18.76 17.98 -20.86
CA PRO A 201 17.32 18.15 -21.01
C PRO A 201 16.63 18.47 -19.69
N TYR A 202 15.69 19.42 -19.72
CA TYR A 202 14.80 19.74 -18.61
C TYR A 202 14.07 18.49 -18.08
N ASP A 203 14.18 18.24 -16.77
CA ASP A 203 13.50 17.14 -16.10
C ASP A 203 12.55 17.64 -15.02
N SER A 204 11.25 17.62 -15.30
CA SER A 204 10.23 18.06 -14.34
C SER A 204 10.25 17.33 -12.98
N VAL A 205 10.79 16.11 -12.87
CA VAL A 205 10.91 15.41 -11.58
C VAL A 205 12.01 16.05 -10.72
N THR A 206 13.18 16.28 -11.29
CA THR A 206 14.30 16.99 -10.63
C THR A 206 13.98 18.46 -10.35
N ASP A 207 13.38 19.16 -11.32
CA ASP A 207 13.05 20.57 -11.18
C ASP A 207 11.93 20.82 -10.16
N GLU A 208 10.89 19.97 -10.09
CA GLU A 208 9.87 20.09 -9.04
C GLU A 208 10.43 19.75 -7.65
N ALA A 209 11.36 18.79 -7.54
CA ALA A 209 12.02 18.48 -6.26
C ALA A 209 12.84 19.66 -5.72
N VAL A 210 13.48 20.44 -6.59
CA VAL A 210 14.13 21.71 -6.20
C VAL A 210 13.09 22.80 -5.91
N ALA A 211 12.08 22.96 -6.76
CA ALA A 211 11.01 23.96 -6.57
C ALA A 211 10.23 23.74 -5.26
N TYR A 212 10.03 22.50 -4.84
CA TYR A 212 9.47 22.16 -3.53
C TYR A 212 10.32 22.76 -2.40
N MET A 213 11.63 22.52 -2.41
CA MET A 213 12.54 23.08 -1.40
C MET A 213 12.59 24.61 -1.45
N GLU A 214 12.59 25.23 -2.63
CA GLU A 214 12.50 26.68 -2.80
C GLU A 214 11.21 27.27 -2.19
N ASN A 215 10.06 26.65 -2.48
CA ASN A 215 8.77 27.06 -1.92
C ASN A 215 8.75 26.91 -0.39
N ARG A 216 9.38 25.86 0.16
CA ARG A 216 9.52 25.65 1.62
C ARG A 216 10.46 26.66 2.29
N VAL A 217 11.52 27.11 1.62
CA VAL A 217 12.39 28.20 2.08
C VAL A 217 11.71 29.57 2.00
N ALA A 218 10.91 29.81 0.95
CA ALA A 218 10.17 31.06 0.77
C ALA A 218 8.98 31.21 1.74
N ALA A 219 8.38 30.09 2.17
CA ALA A 219 7.26 30.06 3.09
C ALA A 219 7.56 30.80 4.41
N ASN A 220 6.56 31.48 4.95
CA ASN A 220 6.64 32.25 6.20
C ASN A 220 7.80 33.26 6.27
N GLY A 221 8.29 33.75 5.13
CA GLY A 221 9.43 34.68 5.07
C GLY A 221 10.74 34.06 5.55
N GLY A 222 10.87 32.74 5.46
CA GLY A 222 12.02 31.97 5.92
C GLY A 222 11.85 31.33 7.30
N SER A 223 10.92 31.78 8.17
CA SER A 223 10.72 31.11 9.46
C SER A 223 9.77 29.90 9.37
N GLY A 224 9.90 29.10 8.31
CA GLY A 224 8.99 27.99 7.95
C GLY A 224 9.17 26.72 8.77
N GLU A 225 8.22 25.78 8.64
CA GLU A 225 8.38 24.42 9.18
C GLU A 225 9.52 23.68 8.46
N PRO A 226 10.21 22.74 9.13
CA PRO A 226 11.09 21.78 8.46
C PRO A 226 10.35 21.07 7.31
N PHE A 227 11.10 20.61 6.30
CA PHE A 227 10.55 19.78 5.24
C PHE A 227 11.07 18.34 5.29
N PHE A 228 10.19 17.43 4.89
CA PHE A 228 10.51 16.10 4.39
C PHE A 228 10.23 16.09 2.89
N LEU A 229 11.16 15.55 2.11
CA LEU A 229 11.03 15.29 0.68
C LEU A 229 11.36 13.83 0.41
N TYR A 230 10.38 13.07 -0.07
CA TYR A 230 10.58 11.76 -0.69
C TYR A 230 10.63 11.97 -2.20
N MET A 231 11.85 12.16 -2.73
CA MET A 231 12.10 12.24 -4.17
C MET A 231 12.39 10.82 -4.68
N ALA A 232 11.40 10.22 -5.31
CA ALA A 232 11.47 8.91 -5.92
C ALA A 232 11.58 9.07 -7.44
N THR A 233 12.78 9.01 -8.02
CA THR A 233 12.90 9.10 -9.48
C THR A 233 12.32 7.84 -10.17
N TRP A 234 11.95 7.96 -11.44
CA TRP A 234 11.57 6.84 -12.32
C TRP A 234 12.77 6.28 -13.09
N LEU A 235 13.91 6.97 -13.07
CA LEU A 235 15.18 6.43 -13.55
C LEU A 235 15.69 5.43 -12.50
N VAL A 236 16.33 4.33 -12.89
CA VAL A 236 16.82 3.91 -14.21
C VAL A 236 15.96 2.79 -14.85
N HIS A 237 14.76 2.55 -14.33
CA HIS A 237 13.78 1.56 -14.80
C HIS A 237 13.45 1.65 -16.30
N THR A 238 13.01 0.55 -16.90
CA THR A 238 12.55 0.50 -18.31
C THR A 238 11.40 1.50 -18.61
N PRO A 239 11.29 2.07 -19.84
CA PRO A 239 12.12 1.81 -21.02
C PRO A 239 13.54 2.35 -20.88
N ILE A 240 14.52 1.64 -21.46
CA ILE A 240 15.94 2.03 -21.41
C ILE A 240 16.22 3.02 -22.53
N GLN A 241 16.28 4.31 -22.18
CA GLN A 241 16.33 5.45 -23.10
C GLN A 241 16.94 6.68 -22.41
N THR A 242 17.50 7.61 -23.19
CA THR A 242 17.86 8.94 -22.68
C THR A 242 17.50 10.02 -23.69
N ARG A 243 17.22 11.23 -23.20
CA ARG A 243 17.02 12.43 -24.02
C ARG A 243 18.26 13.32 -24.05
N ASP A 244 19.29 13.00 -23.27
CA ASP A 244 20.58 13.70 -23.28
C ASP A 244 21.49 13.11 -24.37
N LEU A 245 21.59 13.83 -25.49
CA LEU A 245 22.40 13.43 -26.63
C LEU A 245 23.92 13.57 -26.36
N PRO A 246 24.44 14.68 -25.79
CA PRO A 246 25.84 14.79 -25.40
C PRO A 246 26.34 13.67 -24.46
N MET A 247 25.55 13.31 -23.45
CA MET A 247 25.86 12.26 -22.48
C MET A 247 25.88 10.88 -23.15
N LEU A 248 24.87 10.56 -23.96
CA LEU A 248 24.84 9.31 -24.73
C LEU A 248 26.05 9.19 -25.68
N GLN A 249 26.42 10.28 -26.35
CA GLN A 249 27.61 10.34 -27.22
C GLN A 249 28.90 10.11 -26.42
N ALA A 250 29.03 10.70 -25.23
CA ALA A 250 30.20 10.54 -24.38
C ALA A 250 30.39 9.09 -23.93
N ILE A 251 29.34 8.45 -23.39
CA ILE A 251 29.41 7.05 -22.92
C ILE A 251 29.63 6.08 -24.10
N THR A 252 28.94 6.30 -25.23
CA THR A 252 29.15 5.51 -26.46
C THR A 252 30.61 5.63 -26.93
N GLN A 253 31.19 6.83 -26.90
CA GLN A 253 32.59 7.02 -27.27
C GLN A 253 33.56 6.38 -26.27
N THR A 254 33.25 6.34 -24.97
CA THR A 254 34.03 5.60 -23.97
C THR A 254 34.02 4.10 -24.25
N LEU A 255 32.84 3.49 -24.45
CA LEU A 255 32.70 2.06 -24.79
C LEU A 255 33.39 1.68 -26.12
N VAL A 256 33.41 2.58 -27.10
CA VAL A 256 34.20 2.42 -28.32
C VAL A 256 35.71 2.48 -28.05
N ASN A 257 36.16 3.35 -27.14
CA ASN A 257 37.59 3.51 -26.81
C ASN A 257 38.16 2.32 -26.03
N SER A 258 37.38 1.71 -25.13
CA SER A 258 37.75 0.47 -24.42
C SER A 258 37.39 -0.81 -25.19
N GLY A 259 36.62 -0.70 -26.28
CA GLY A 259 36.45 -1.76 -27.29
C GLY A 259 35.26 -2.70 -27.08
N GLN A 260 34.27 -2.32 -26.25
CA GLN A 260 33.04 -3.09 -26.04
C GLN A 260 31.96 -2.80 -27.10
N ILE A 261 32.03 -1.65 -27.78
CA ILE A 261 31.22 -1.34 -28.97
C ILE A 261 32.14 -1.22 -30.19
N ASP A 262 31.80 -1.90 -31.29
CA ASP A 262 32.53 -1.74 -32.56
C ASP A 262 32.22 -0.35 -33.17
N PRO A 263 33.24 0.45 -33.57
CA PRO A 263 33.03 1.69 -34.31
C PRO A 263 32.10 1.59 -35.54
N ALA A 264 31.94 0.40 -36.12
CA ALA A 264 31.04 0.13 -37.25
C ALA A 264 29.55 0.11 -36.87
N ASP A 265 29.20 -0.17 -35.61
CA ASP A 265 27.82 -0.22 -35.12
C ASP A 265 27.30 1.15 -34.64
N VAL A 266 28.17 2.15 -34.55
CA VAL A 266 27.85 3.53 -34.15
C VAL A 266 27.42 4.35 -35.36
N GLY A 267 26.27 5.00 -35.26
CA GLY A 267 25.70 5.83 -36.32
C GLY A 267 26.49 7.13 -36.54
N PRO A 268 26.24 7.84 -37.67
CA PRO A 268 26.93 9.09 -38.01
C PRO A 268 26.69 10.23 -37.01
N ASN A 269 25.74 10.06 -36.08
CA ASN A 269 25.41 10.98 -34.99
C ASN A 269 26.16 10.67 -33.69
N GLY A 270 27.09 9.70 -33.66
CA GLY A 270 27.90 9.34 -32.48
C GLY A 270 27.16 8.53 -31.41
N ILE A 271 26.04 7.90 -31.76
CA ILE A 271 25.20 7.08 -30.87
C ILE A 271 24.99 5.69 -31.49
N PRO A 272 24.54 4.67 -30.73
CA PRO A 272 24.18 3.36 -31.27
C PRO A 272 23.09 3.43 -32.35
N THR A 273 22.92 2.34 -33.08
CA THR A 273 21.91 2.15 -34.11
C THR A 273 20.93 1.04 -33.71
N GLU A 274 19.81 0.91 -34.43
CA GLU A 274 18.85 -0.19 -34.24
C GLU A 274 19.47 -1.60 -34.41
N THR A 275 20.64 -1.68 -35.04
CA THR A 275 21.41 -2.92 -35.27
C THR A 275 22.57 -3.15 -34.30
N THR A 276 22.88 -2.21 -33.38
CA THR A 276 23.98 -2.38 -32.42
C THR A 276 23.69 -3.55 -31.46
N PRO A 277 24.59 -4.54 -31.33
CA PRO A 277 24.34 -5.74 -30.53
C PRO A 277 24.54 -5.47 -29.02
N LEU A 278 23.53 -4.89 -28.36
CA LEU A 278 23.47 -4.70 -26.90
C LEU A 278 23.15 -6.01 -26.16
N THR A 279 23.90 -7.08 -26.45
CA THR A 279 23.66 -8.45 -25.98
C THR A 279 24.92 -9.12 -25.42
N ALA A 280 25.91 -8.34 -25.01
CA ALA A 280 27.09 -8.81 -24.30
C ALA A 280 26.87 -8.68 -22.79
N ASP A 281 27.35 -9.67 -22.03
CA ASP A 281 27.39 -9.60 -20.57
C ASP A 281 28.37 -8.49 -20.13
N GLY A 282 28.11 -7.81 -19.00
CA GLY A 282 28.82 -6.63 -18.54
C GLY A 282 28.08 -5.30 -18.76
N GLU A 283 28.53 -4.26 -18.05
CA GLU A 283 27.91 -2.92 -18.00
C GLU A 283 28.12 -2.07 -19.28
N TYR A 284 27.62 -2.57 -20.41
CA TYR A 284 27.94 -2.05 -21.75
C TYR A 284 26.76 -1.40 -22.50
N ASN A 285 25.64 -1.12 -21.82
CA ASN A 285 24.50 -0.45 -22.43
C ASN A 285 24.61 1.09 -22.25
N PRO A 286 24.96 1.86 -23.31
CA PRO A 286 25.18 3.31 -23.18
C PRO A 286 23.89 4.09 -22.90
N PHE A 287 22.71 3.55 -23.22
CA PHE A 287 21.44 4.16 -22.86
C PHE A 287 21.21 4.05 -21.34
N TYR A 288 21.50 2.89 -20.75
CA TYR A 288 21.40 2.68 -19.30
C TYR A 288 22.41 3.56 -18.54
N GLY A 289 23.67 3.57 -18.96
CA GLY A 289 24.69 4.43 -18.37
C GLY A 289 24.31 5.92 -18.39
N ALA A 290 23.69 6.39 -19.47
CA ALA A 290 23.19 7.77 -19.55
C ALA A 290 22.01 8.03 -18.60
N MET A 291 21.17 7.02 -18.34
CA MET A 291 20.13 7.12 -17.30
C MET A 291 20.78 7.22 -15.90
N VAL A 292 21.81 6.43 -15.61
CA VAL A 292 22.57 6.52 -14.34
C VAL A 292 23.25 7.90 -14.18
N GLN A 293 23.92 8.41 -15.21
CA GLN A 293 24.51 9.75 -15.16
C GLN A 293 23.46 10.87 -15.04
N THR A 294 22.25 10.67 -15.57
CA THR A 294 21.13 11.59 -15.34
C THR A 294 20.67 11.56 -13.87
N VAL A 295 20.74 10.40 -13.20
CA VAL A 295 20.50 10.29 -11.74
C VAL A 295 21.60 10.99 -10.94
N ASP A 296 22.87 10.87 -11.32
CA ASP A 296 23.98 11.59 -10.68
C ASP A 296 23.83 13.12 -10.81
N TRP A 297 23.52 13.61 -12.02
CA TRP A 297 23.20 15.02 -12.26
C TRP A 297 22.00 15.49 -11.42
N SER A 298 20.94 14.70 -11.36
CA SER A 298 19.71 15.00 -10.61
C SER A 298 20.00 15.16 -9.11
N LEU A 299 20.72 14.20 -8.53
CA LEU A 299 21.22 14.28 -7.16
C LEU A 299 22.11 15.52 -6.95
N GLY A 300 23.01 15.78 -7.91
CA GLY A 300 23.88 16.95 -7.91
C GLY A 300 23.12 18.27 -7.88
N LYS A 301 22.05 18.40 -8.67
CA LYS A 301 21.22 19.61 -8.75
C LYS A 301 20.51 19.90 -7.42
N LEU A 302 20.05 18.87 -6.70
CA LEU A 302 19.51 19.02 -5.33
C LEU A 302 20.60 19.37 -4.31
N VAL A 303 21.75 18.69 -4.34
CA VAL A 303 22.86 18.91 -3.40
C VAL A 303 23.44 20.32 -3.57
N ASP A 304 23.65 20.77 -4.81
CA ASP A 304 24.16 22.12 -5.12
C ASP A 304 23.18 23.20 -4.63
N TYR A 305 21.86 22.99 -4.77
CA TYR A 305 20.84 23.87 -4.20
C TYR A 305 20.93 23.95 -2.66
N LEU A 306 21.02 22.79 -2.01
CA LEU A 306 21.13 22.71 -0.54
C LEU A 306 22.41 23.36 -0.02
N GLN A 307 23.51 23.29 -0.76
CA GLN A 307 24.78 23.93 -0.42
C GLN A 307 24.78 25.44 -0.67
N ALA A 308 24.12 25.91 -1.74
CA ALA A 308 24.04 27.34 -2.07
C ALA A 308 23.05 28.12 -1.18
N THR A 309 22.04 27.45 -0.64
CA THR A 309 20.92 28.09 0.09
C THR A 309 21.18 28.12 1.60
N ASN A 310 21.06 29.30 2.21
CA ASN A 310 21.07 29.45 3.67
C ASN A 310 19.79 28.82 4.27
N ASP A 311 19.88 28.15 5.42
CA ASP A 311 18.67 27.77 6.18
C ASP A 311 18.20 28.98 7.01
N PRO A 312 17.09 29.65 6.65
CA PRO A 312 16.58 30.79 7.41
C PRO A 312 16.13 30.44 8.85
N ARG A 313 15.90 29.15 9.16
CA ARG A 313 15.57 28.65 10.50
C ARG A 313 16.82 28.49 11.38
N HIS A 314 18.00 28.35 10.77
CA HIS A 314 19.31 28.18 11.41
C HIS A 314 20.31 29.25 10.94
N PRO A 315 20.20 30.51 11.42
CA PRO A 315 20.96 31.63 10.85
C PRO A 315 22.48 31.44 10.91
N GLY A 316 23.10 31.41 9.73
CA GLY A 316 24.54 31.15 9.57
C GLY A 316 24.90 29.71 9.19
N LYS A 317 23.90 28.88 8.87
CA LYS A 317 24.02 27.56 8.25
C LYS A 317 23.42 27.53 6.84
N THR A 318 23.91 26.63 5.99
CA THR A 318 23.22 26.25 4.74
C THR A 318 22.17 25.17 4.99
N LEU A 319 21.26 24.92 4.04
CA LEU A 319 20.36 23.78 4.13
C LEU A 319 21.13 22.45 4.17
N PHE A 320 22.24 22.32 3.44
CA PHE A 320 23.09 21.13 3.47
C PHE A 320 23.65 20.86 4.88
N GLU A 321 23.95 21.89 5.66
CA GLU A 321 24.38 21.74 7.06
C GLU A 321 23.23 21.46 8.05
N THR A 322 21.96 21.44 7.60
CA THR A 322 20.76 21.27 8.44
C THR A 322 19.75 20.26 7.90
N THR A 323 20.14 19.48 6.89
CA THR A 323 19.30 18.50 6.19
C THR A 323 20.02 17.14 6.20
N TYR A 324 19.32 16.08 6.59
CA TYR A 324 19.80 14.73 6.31
C TYR A 324 19.41 14.32 4.89
N ILE A 325 20.35 13.76 4.14
CA ILE A 325 20.14 13.25 2.78
C ILE A 325 20.43 11.75 2.81
N ILE A 326 19.43 10.94 2.47
CA ILE A 326 19.54 9.49 2.27
C ILE A 326 19.43 9.22 0.77
N PHE A 327 20.48 8.71 0.15
CA PHE A 327 20.46 8.23 -1.24
C PHE A 327 20.44 6.70 -1.25
N SER A 328 19.47 6.07 -1.92
CA SER A 328 19.44 4.61 -2.14
C SER A 328 18.49 4.20 -3.28
N SER A 329 18.26 2.89 -3.47
CA SER A 329 17.42 2.30 -4.52
C SER A 329 16.37 1.34 -3.94
N ASP A 330 15.28 1.10 -4.66
CA ASP A 330 14.20 0.21 -4.22
C ASP A 330 14.46 -1.29 -4.49
N ASN A 331 15.30 -1.63 -5.45
CA ASN A 331 15.81 -2.98 -5.68
C ASN A 331 17.10 -2.93 -6.51
N GLY A 332 17.77 -4.08 -6.62
CA GLY A 332 18.91 -4.25 -7.52
C GLY A 332 18.53 -4.12 -9.01
N ALA A 333 19.52 -4.07 -9.91
CA ALA A 333 19.31 -3.70 -11.29
C ALA A 333 18.52 -4.73 -12.10
N SER A 334 17.77 -4.29 -13.11
CA SER A 334 17.11 -5.19 -14.07
C SER A 334 18.10 -5.60 -15.16
N GLU A 335 18.74 -6.76 -15.03
CA GLU A 335 19.80 -7.27 -15.92
C GLU A 335 19.43 -7.24 -17.43
N GLN A 336 18.16 -7.52 -17.74
CA GLN A 336 17.69 -7.83 -19.10
C GLN A 336 16.38 -7.13 -19.41
N ASN A 337 16.16 -6.78 -20.67
CA ASN A 337 14.90 -6.22 -21.18
C ASN A 337 14.53 -6.84 -22.54
N ASN A 338 13.23 -7.01 -22.77
CA ASN A 338 12.67 -7.35 -24.08
C ASN A 338 12.18 -6.06 -24.74
N ALA A 339 13.10 -5.30 -25.33
CA ALA A 339 12.80 -4.11 -26.08
C ALA A 339 12.01 -4.44 -27.36
N ALA A 340 11.35 -3.43 -27.95
CA ALA A 340 10.53 -3.59 -29.16
C ALA A 340 11.30 -4.18 -30.38
N ASN A 341 12.63 -4.04 -30.38
CA ASN A 341 13.51 -4.50 -31.45
C ASN A 341 14.26 -5.82 -31.11
N GLY A 342 14.15 -6.33 -29.89
CA GLY A 342 14.84 -7.55 -29.46
C GLY A 342 15.20 -7.62 -27.97
N PHE A 343 15.90 -8.68 -27.59
CA PHE A 343 16.53 -8.83 -26.28
C PHE A 343 17.72 -7.86 -26.15
N GLU A 344 17.82 -7.17 -25.01
CA GLU A 344 19.00 -6.40 -24.63
C GLU A 344 19.46 -6.75 -23.20
N VAL A 345 20.78 -6.76 -22.99
CA VAL A 345 21.38 -6.62 -21.66
C VAL A 345 21.33 -5.14 -21.30
N VAL A 346 20.93 -4.85 -20.06
CA VAL A 346 20.68 -3.49 -19.57
C VAL A 346 21.72 -3.08 -18.55
N ALA A 347 21.97 -3.96 -17.57
CA ALA A 347 22.87 -3.79 -16.45
C ALA A 347 23.51 -5.14 -16.10
N ASP A 348 24.57 -5.14 -15.29
CA ASP A 348 25.22 -6.36 -14.80
C ASP A 348 25.61 -6.23 -13.33
N ASN A 349 24.87 -6.92 -12.45
CA ASN A 349 25.11 -6.90 -11.00
C ASN A 349 26.37 -7.68 -10.58
N PHE A 350 27.11 -8.31 -11.51
CA PHE A 350 28.30 -9.14 -11.22
C PHE A 350 29.30 -8.45 -10.27
N PRO A 351 29.89 -9.17 -9.27
CA PRO A 351 29.78 -10.60 -8.97
C PRO A 351 28.60 -10.96 -8.07
N LEU A 352 27.55 -10.12 -7.98
CA LEU A 352 26.34 -10.51 -7.26
C LEU A 352 25.45 -11.37 -8.19
N ASP A 353 24.88 -12.48 -7.69
CA ASP A 353 24.00 -13.33 -8.51
C ASP A 353 22.65 -12.66 -8.80
N LEU A 354 22.22 -12.71 -10.07
CA LEU A 354 20.97 -12.18 -10.61
C LEU A 354 20.70 -10.69 -10.31
N GLY A 355 19.57 -10.18 -10.81
CA GLY A 355 19.07 -8.84 -10.52
C GLY A 355 17.64 -8.81 -10.01
N LYS A 356 16.95 -7.70 -10.31
CA LYS A 356 15.52 -7.45 -10.04
C LYS A 356 14.66 -8.70 -10.23
N THR A 357 13.68 -8.89 -9.35
CA THR A 357 12.85 -10.11 -9.21
C THR A 357 13.56 -11.34 -8.63
N SER A 358 14.74 -11.20 -8.01
CA SER A 358 15.45 -12.27 -7.31
C SER A 358 15.87 -11.87 -5.89
N SER A 359 15.66 -12.72 -4.88
CA SER A 359 16.16 -12.46 -3.51
C SER A 359 17.66 -12.79 -3.32
N ARG A 360 18.36 -13.08 -4.42
CA ARG A 360 19.82 -13.13 -4.53
C ARG A 360 20.46 -11.76 -4.29
N GLU A 361 21.73 -11.73 -3.88
CA GLU A 361 22.44 -10.49 -3.57
C GLU A 361 22.24 -9.39 -4.63
N GLY A 362 22.34 -9.70 -5.93
CA GLY A 362 22.25 -8.67 -6.97
C GLY A 362 20.83 -8.15 -7.23
N GLY A 363 19.79 -8.82 -6.73
CA GLY A 363 18.42 -8.32 -6.76
C GLY A 363 17.97 -7.53 -5.53
N ILE A 364 18.69 -7.64 -4.40
CA ILE A 364 18.34 -6.98 -3.13
C ILE A 364 19.43 -6.05 -2.56
N ARG A 365 20.67 -6.10 -3.03
CA ARG A 365 21.74 -5.21 -2.56
C ARG A 365 21.72 -3.93 -3.37
N VAL A 366 21.78 -2.79 -2.69
CA VAL A 366 21.53 -1.46 -3.27
C VAL A 366 22.58 -0.46 -2.81
N PRO A 367 22.93 0.56 -3.61
CA PRO A 367 23.83 1.62 -3.15
C PRO A 367 23.16 2.38 -2.01
N MET A 368 23.93 2.82 -1.01
CA MET A 368 23.40 3.63 0.08
C MET A 368 24.43 4.64 0.61
N ILE A 369 24.01 5.90 0.67
CA ILE A 369 24.75 7.01 1.28
C ILE A 369 23.82 7.76 2.24
N VAL A 370 24.32 8.14 3.41
CA VAL A 370 23.64 9.05 4.34
C VAL A 370 24.58 10.20 4.73
N THR A 371 24.13 11.43 4.53
CA THR A 371 24.82 12.66 4.97
C THR A 371 23.90 13.53 5.82
N GLY A 372 24.47 14.49 6.55
CA GLY A 372 23.70 15.50 7.28
C GLY A 372 24.34 15.95 8.59
N PRO A 373 23.60 16.65 9.47
CA PRO A 373 24.09 17.13 10.74
C PRO A 373 24.75 16.03 11.60
N GLU A 374 25.95 16.33 12.11
CA GLU A 374 26.70 15.47 13.06
C GLU A 374 27.13 14.08 12.54
N ILE A 375 26.82 13.71 11.29
CA ILE A 375 27.32 12.48 10.64
C ILE A 375 28.77 12.69 10.18
N PRO A 376 29.73 11.83 10.59
CA PRO A 376 31.11 11.89 10.11
C PRO A 376 31.26 11.23 8.73
N VAL A 377 32.36 11.51 8.05
CA VAL A 377 32.75 10.75 6.85
C VAL A 377 33.15 9.33 7.28
N ALA A 378 32.45 8.31 6.77
CA ALA A 378 32.57 6.93 7.22
C ALA A 378 32.24 5.92 6.11
N GLU A 379 32.83 4.73 6.22
CA GLU A 379 32.47 3.57 5.41
C GLU A 379 32.12 2.41 6.33
N TYR A 380 30.88 1.93 6.24
CA TYR A 380 30.33 0.88 7.08
C TYR A 380 30.09 -0.40 6.27
N SER A 381 30.54 -1.53 6.81
CA SER A 381 30.17 -2.86 6.32
C SER A 381 29.06 -3.52 7.15
N ASN A 382 28.48 -2.78 8.10
CA ASN A 382 27.28 -3.19 8.83
C ASN A 382 26.13 -3.50 7.86
N VAL A 383 25.35 -4.54 8.18
CA VAL A 383 24.18 -4.96 7.39
C VAL A 383 23.00 -4.02 7.69
N VAL A 384 22.63 -3.18 6.71
CA VAL A 384 21.54 -2.19 6.79
C VAL A 384 20.46 -2.46 5.74
N ASN A 385 19.23 -2.00 6.00
CA ASN A 385 18.08 -2.22 5.13
C ASN A 385 17.22 -0.95 4.95
N GLY A 386 16.51 -0.82 3.83
CA GLY A 386 15.55 0.28 3.61
C GLY A 386 14.43 0.39 4.68
N LEU A 387 14.11 -0.71 5.38
CA LEU A 387 13.25 -0.72 6.58
C LEU A 387 13.75 0.22 7.68
N ASP A 388 15.08 0.36 7.80
CA ASP A 388 15.73 1.13 8.88
C ASP A 388 15.47 2.63 8.76
N PHE A 389 15.06 3.11 7.59
CA PHE A 389 14.92 4.55 7.31
C PHE A 389 13.85 5.18 8.21
N PHE A 390 12.71 4.52 8.42
CA PHE A 390 11.62 5.05 9.25
C PHE A 390 12.06 5.29 10.70
N PRO A 391 12.46 4.29 11.51
CA PRO A 391 12.88 4.52 12.89
C PRO A 391 14.10 5.46 12.98
N THR A 392 15.06 5.35 12.06
CA THR A 392 16.22 6.26 12.01
C THR A 392 15.78 7.72 11.83
N ILE A 393 14.85 8.01 10.92
CA ILE A 393 14.33 9.37 10.70
C ILE A 393 13.59 9.88 11.93
N LEU A 394 12.83 9.04 12.66
CA LEU A 394 12.17 9.46 13.91
C LEU A 394 13.20 9.95 14.93
N SER A 395 14.25 9.17 15.18
CA SER A 395 15.32 9.51 16.12
C SER A 395 16.18 10.70 15.66
N LEU A 396 16.44 10.83 14.36
CA LEU A 396 17.17 11.98 13.81
C LEU A 396 16.37 13.30 13.83
N THR A 397 15.04 13.23 13.84
CA THR A 397 14.14 14.41 13.87
C THR A 397 13.57 14.73 15.26
N GLY A 398 13.65 13.79 16.22
CA GLY A 398 12.97 13.88 17.52
C GLY A 398 11.45 13.66 17.44
N THR A 399 10.97 13.02 16.38
CA THR A 399 9.55 12.79 16.08
C THR A 399 8.99 11.69 16.98
N THR A 400 7.89 11.97 17.69
CA THR A 400 7.25 11.01 18.59
C THR A 400 5.97 10.44 17.99
N ILE A 401 5.79 9.13 18.08
CA ILE A 401 4.59 8.39 17.67
C ILE A 401 4.05 7.53 18.84
N ALA A 402 2.90 6.88 18.67
CA ALA A 402 2.37 5.95 19.67
C ALA A 402 3.23 4.68 19.75
N SER A 403 3.49 4.16 20.98
CA SER A 403 4.43 3.05 21.14
C SER A 403 3.99 1.79 20.40
N ASN A 404 2.69 1.49 20.36
CA ASN A 404 2.14 0.36 19.61
C ASN A 404 2.33 0.43 18.07
N LEU A 405 2.89 1.52 17.55
CA LEU A 405 3.33 1.65 16.16
C LEU A 405 4.85 1.45 16.06
N SER A 406 5.63 2.07 16.95
CA SER A 406 7.09 1.87 17.00
C SER A 406 7.51 0.45 17.41
N ASP A 407 6.68 -0.22 18.22
CA ASP A 407 6.92 -1.58 18.73
C ASP A 407 6.66 -2.66 17.65
N ASP A 408 6.13 -2.30 16.47
CA ASP A 408 5.87 -3.21 15.34
C ASP A 408 6.73 -2.91 14.08
N PHE A 409 7.71 -2.00 14.17
CA PHE A 409 8.70 -1.84 13.10
C PHE A 409 9.63 -3.06 13.00
N ASP A 410 10.03 -3.40 11.77
CA ASP A 410 11.04 -4.43 11.49
C ASP A 410 12.43 -3.82 11.17
N GLY A 411 12.49 -2.49 11.07
CA GLY A 411 13.70 -1.70 10.86
C GLY A 411 14.45 -1.38 12.16
N ALA A 412 15.77 -1.26 12.06
CA ALA A 412 16.64 -0.82 13.15
C ALA A 412 16.87 0.70 13.13
N ASP A 413 17.15 1.29 14.30
CA ASP A 413 17.55 2.71 14.38
C ASP A 413 19.06 2.83 14.14
N LEU A 414 19.44 3.45 13.02
CA LEU A 414 20.82 3.67 12.64
C LEU A 414 21.40 4.96 13.22
N SER A 415 20.62 5.78 13.94
CA SER A 415 21.03 7.14 14.31
C SER A 415 22.29 7.20 15.20
N ASP A 416 22.47 6.26 16.13
CA ASP A 416 23.69 6.16 16.94
C ASP A 416 24.88 5.52 16.19
N LEU A 417 24.63 4.66 15.19
CA LEU A 417 25.68 4.17 14.28
C LEU A 417 26.18 5.31 13.38
N LEU A 418 25.24 6.05 12.77
CA LEU A 418 25.47 7.19 11.87
C LEU A 418 26.17 8.37 12.56
N LYS A 419 25.96 8.57 13.86
CA LYS A 419 26.66 9.59 14.66
C LYS A 419 27.98 9.10 15.26
N GLY A 420 28.34 7.82 15.05
CA GLY A 420 29.55 7.21 15.60
C GLY A 420 29.52 6.97 17.11
N ASN A 421 28.33 6.95 17.71
CA ASN A 421 28.12 6.59 19.12
C ASN A 421 28.15 5.06 19.32
N SER A 422 27.73 4.29 18.31
CA SER A 422 27.81 2.83 18.27
C SER A 422 28.61 2.32 17.06
N THR A 423 29.01 1.05 17.11
CA THR A 423 29.70 0.33 16.02
C THR A 423 28.89 -0.85 15.47
N ILE A 424 27.70 -1.09 16.03
CA ILE A 424 26.76 -2.15 15.64
C ILE A 424 25.46 -1.50 15.15
N VAL A 425 24.62 -2.28 14.46
CA VAL A 425 23.23 -1.88 14.18
C VAL A 425 22.40 -2.28 15.40
N GLU A 426 21.88 -1.29 16.13
CA GLU A 426 21.10 -1.52 17.34
C GLU A 426 19.60 -1.63 17.00
N HIS A 427 19.01 -2.77 17.36
CA HIS A 427 17.61 -3.07 17.12
C HIS A 427 16.93 -3.36 18.46
N THR A 428 15.83 -2.64 18.75
CA THR A 428 15.10 -2.75 20.01
C THR A 428 13.78 -3.47 19.78
N ILE A 429 13.70 -4.74 20.20
CA ILE A 429 12.50 -5.56 20.08
C ILE A 429 11.92 -5.77 21.49
N ASN A 430 10.62 -5.51 21.69
CA ASN A 430 9.95 -5.65 23.00
C ASN A 430 10.68 -4.92 24.15
N GLY A 431 11.28 -3.76 23.87
CA GLY A 431 12.04 -2.98 24.85
C GLY A 431 13.43 -3.54 25.20
N VAL A 432 13.95 -4.51 24.43
CA VAL A 432 15.30 -5.07 24.60
C VAL A 432 16.15 -4.71 23.37
N THR A 433 17.18 -3.89 23.57
CA THR A 433 18.13 -3.47 22.53
C THR A 433 19.27 -4.49 22.39
N THR A 434 19.51 -4.95 21.16
CA THR A 434 20.60 -5.87 20.80
C THR A 434 21.19 -5.53 19.42
N GLU A 435 22.36 -6.07 19.10
CA GLU A 435 22.86 -6.09 17.71
C GLU A 435 21.87 -6.83 16.80
N ARG A 436 21.51 -6.25 15.65
CA ARG A 436 20.78 -6.97 14.61
C ARG A 436 21.72 -7.96 13.91
N THR A 437 21.56 -9.24 14.22
CA THR A 437 22.31 -10.33 13.56
C THR A 437 21.71 -10.76 12.23
N ASP A 438 20.43 -10.47 12.00
CA ASP A 438 19.58 -11.12 10.99
C ASP A 438 18.87 -10.10 10.07
N LEU A 439 18.75 -10.43 8.78
CA LEU A 439 17.77 -9.86 7.86
C LEU A 439 16.97 -10.99 7.17
N PHE A 440 15.74 -10.66 6.75
CA PHE A 440 14.81 -11.61 6.13
C PHE A 440 14.22 -11.05 4.83
N TRP A 441 13.93 -11.92 3.87
CA TRP A 441 13.13 -11.60 2.68
C TRP A 441 12.11 -12.70 2.42
N HIS A 442 10.95 -12.31 1.90
CA HIS A 442 9.86 -13.21 1.56
C HIS A 442 9.29 -12.79 0.21
N TYR A 443 9.45 -13.64 -0.81
CA TYR A 443 9.11 -13.31 -2.18
C TYR A 443 8.44 -14.51 -2.89
N PRO A 444 7.15 -14.76 -2.60
CA PRO A 444 6.42 -15.96 -3.02
C PRO A 444 5.74 -15.81 -4.41
N ASN A 445 5.82 -14.65 -5.05
CA ASN A 445 5.12 -14.32 -6.30
C ASN A 445 6.09 -14.20 -7.51
N ALA A 446 7.11 -15.05 -7.56
CA ALA A 446 8.11 -15.08 -8.64
C ALA A 446 7.84 -16.25 -9.62
N SER A 447 8.84 -16.67 -10.40
CA SER A 447 8.86 -17.99 -11.04
C SER A 447 9.11 -19.11 -10.01
N ASP A 448 8.93 -20.37 -10.38
CA ASP A 448 9.00 -21.50 -9.43
C ASP A 448 10.37 -21.58 -8.71
N GLU A 449 11.46 -21.33 -9.44
CA GLU A 449 12.82 -21.30 -8.87
C GLU A 449 13.19 -19.98 -8.18
N ARG A 450 12.60 -18.84 -8.58
CA ARG A 450 12.82 -17.54 -7.90
C ARG A 450 11.92 -17.34 -6.68
N SER A 451 10.90 -18.17 -6.51
CA SER A 451 9.96 -18.09 -5.38
C SER A 451 10.61 -18.69 -4.13
N LYS A 452 11.19 -17.82 -3.31
CA LYS A 452 11.96 -18.19 -2.11
C LYS A 452 11.66 -17.24 -0.96
N SER A 453 11.90 -17.71 0.26
CA SER A 453 12.19 -16.84 1.41
C SER A 453 13.63 -17.06 1.85
N SER A 454 14.26 -16.07 2.48
CA SER A 454 15.65 -16.15 2.90
C SER A 454 15.94 -15.44 4.21
N ILE A 455 17.01 -15.90 4.87
CA ILE A 455 17.62 -15.29 6.07
C ILE A 455 19.10 -15.03 5.79
N ARG A 456 19.56 -13.82 6.06
CA ARG A 456 20.98 -13.39 6.02
C ARG A 456 21.44 -13.20 7.46
N ARG A 457 22.44 -13.98 7.91
CA ARG A 457 23.00 -13.89 9.27
C ARG A 457 24.52 -14.01 9.26
N GLY A 458 25.22 -13.04 9.83
CA GLY A 458 26.69 -13.05 10.00
C GLY A 458 27.45 -13.29 8.69
N ASN A 459 28.02 -14.50 8.52
CA ASN A 459 28.75 -14.92 7.32
C ASN A 459 27.89 -15.58 6.22
N TYR A 460 26.64 -15.95 6.51
CA TYR A 460 25.83 -16.85 5.69
C TYR A 460 24.52 -16.20 5.19
N LYS A 461 23.95 -16.82 4.16
CA LYS A 461 22.59 -16.60 3.65
C LYS A 461 21.95 -17.97 3.38
N ILE A 462 20.73 -18.19 3.87
CA ILE A 462 19.96 -19.43 3.65
C ILE A 462 18.67 -19.08 2.90
N TYR A 463 18.27 -19.95 1.98
CA TYR A 463 16.98 -19.89 1.27
C TYR A 463 16.13 -21.12 1.59
N LYS A 464 14.81 -20.90 1.69
CA LYS A 464 13.77 -21.91 1.53
C LYS A 464 13.22 -21.84 0.10
N ARG A 465 13.34 -22.92 -0.68
CA ARG A 465 12.76 -23.06 -2.03
C ARG A 465 11.36 -23.67 -1.93
N TYR A 466 10.35 -23.01 -2.50
CA TYR A 466 8.97 -23.48 -2.37
C TYR A 466 8.61 -24.64 -3.33
N VAL A 467 9.25 -24.72 -4.51
CA VAL A 467 8.97 -25.73 -5.56
C VAL A 467 9.25 -27.19 -5.16
N ASP A 468 10.06 -27.42 -4.12
CA ASP A 468 10.34 -28.75 -3.58
C ASP A 468 10.52 -28.79 -2.05
N ASN A 469 10.23 -27.67 -1.37
CA ASN A 469 10.41 -27.45 0.07
C ASN A 469 11.85 -27.76 0.58
N THR A 470 12.86 -27.56 -0.26
CA THR A 470 14.28 -27.74 0.11
C THR A 470 14.94 -26.44 0.60
N TYR A 471 16.17 -26.58 1.08
CA TYR A 471 16.99 -25.49 1.58
C TYR A 471 18.33 -25.38 0.84
N GLU A 472 18.78 -24.15 0.65
CA GLU A 472 20.09 -23.81 0.09
C GLU A 472 20.82 -22.88 1.06
N ALA A 473 22.15 -22.94 1.12
CA ALA A 473 22.95 -22.06 1.96
C ALA A 473 24.21 -21.61 1.23
N TYR A 474 24.59 -20.35 1.41
CA TYR A 474 25.75 -19.74 0.77
C TYR A 474 26.59 -19.00 1.80
N GLN A 475 27.91 -19.06 1.65
CA GLN A 475 28.85 -18.42 2.56
C GLN A 475 29.45 -17.19 1.90
N LEU A 476 28.75 -16.05 2.02
CA LEU A 476 29.16 -14.81 1.38
C LEU A 476 30.50 -14.29 1.95
N TYR A 477 30.77 -14.51 3.25
CA TYR A 477 31.96 -14.03 3.96
C TYR A 477 32.62 -15.11 4.85
N ASN A 478 33.89 -14.92 5.23
CA ASN A 478 34.54 -15.72 6.29
C ASN A 478 34.86 -14.96 7.59
N GLY A 479 34.49 -13.67 7.69
CA GLY A 479 34.53 -12.89 8.92
C GLY A 479 35.04 -11.48 8.68
N GLY A 480 34.29 -10.47 9.13
CA GLY A 480 34.44 -9.11 8.60
C GLY A 480 34.21 -9.09 7.08
N ASP A 481 34.88 -8.18 6.40
CA ASP A 481 34.62 -7.88 4.98
C ASP A 481 35.27 -8.88 4.00
N ASN A 482 35.79 -10.00 4.52
CA ASN A 482 36.46 -11.03 3.73
C ASN A 482 35.45 -11.89 2.97
N LEU A 483 35.14 -11.47 1.74
CA LEU A 483 34.28 -12.17 0.78
C LEU A 483 34.79 -13.59 0.43
N VAL A 484 33.87 -14.48 0.06
CA VAL A 484 34.14 -15.90 -0.26
C VAL A 484 33.33 -16.43 -1.45
N ASP A 485 32.02 -16.19 -1.45
CA ASP A 485 31.05 -16.65 -2.46
C ASP A 485 29.85 -15.67 -2.44
N VAL A 486 30.10 -14.42 -2.84
CA VAL A 486 29.05 -13.38 -2.99
C VAL A 486 28.27 -13.56 -4.30
N GLU A 487 28.89 -14.30 -5.22
CA GLU A 487 28.39 -14.92 -6.44
C GLU A 487 27.31 -15.99 -6.16
N GLU A 488 27.10 -16.39 -4.90
CA GLU A 488 26.15 -17.42 -4.48
C GLU A 488 26.19 -18.73 -5.32
N THR A 489 27.41 -19.15 -5.71
CA THR A 489 27.67 -20.31 -6.58
C THR A 489 27.86 -21.62 -5.81
N ILE A 490 28.33 -21.56 -4.57
CA ILE A 490 28.72 -22.74 -3.78
C ILE A 490 27.67 -23.02 -2.70
N ASN A 491 26.67 -23.86 -3.03
CA ASN A 491 25.66 -24.27 -2.06
C ASN A 491 26.28 -25.17 -0.96
N VAL A 492 26.54 -24.57 0.21
CA VAL A 492 27.14 -25.19 1.40
C VAL A 492 26.13 -25.84 2.35
N ILE A 493 24.85 -26.01 1.99
CA ILE A 493 23.82 -26.55 2.91
C ILE A 493 24.19 -27.94 3.50
N THR A 494 25.02 -28.71 2.81
CA THR A 494 25.50 -30.03 3.26
C THR A 494 26.81 -29.99 4.06
N THR A 495 27.56 -28.88 4.03
CA THR A 495 28.90 -28.72 4.64
C THR A 495 28.96 -27.66 5.74
N MET A 496 27.99 -26.74 5.78
CA MET A 496 27.74 -25.76 6.83
C MET A 496 27.52 -26.43 8.20
N ASP A 497 27.95 -25.79 9.29
CA ASP A 497 27.75 -26.29 10.65
C ASP A 497 26.29 -26.66 10.91
N GLN A 498 26.08 -27.86 11.43
CA GLN A 498 24.74 -28.44 11.59
C GLN A 498 23.91 -27.71 12.66
N THR A 499 24.55 -27.07 13.65
CA THR A 499 23.87 -26.30 14.69
C THR A 499 23.40 -24.97 14.12
N LEU A 500 24.32 -24.19 13.55
CA LEU A 500 24.04 -22.87 12.96
C LEU A 500 23.01 -22.98 11.82
N LYS A 501 23.13 -24.00 10.97
CA LYS A 501 22.17 -24.26 9.89
C LYS A 501 20.76 -24.53 10.42
N GLN A 502 20.62 -25.41 11.42
CA GLN A 502 19.30 -25.73 11.97
C GLN A 502 18.70 -24.52 12.70
N ASP A 503 19.52 -23.76 13.41
CA ASP A 503 19.11 -22.54 14.11
C ASP A 503 18.61 -21.45 13.16
N MET A 504 19.35 -21.18 12.07
CA MET A 504 18.93 -20.24 11.02
C MET A 504 17.67 -20.71 10.27
N ILE A 505 17.54 -22.01 9.98
CA ILE A 505 16.32 -22.57 9.37
C ILE A 505 15.11 -22.41 10.32
N ASN A 506 15.28 -22.75 11.60
CA ASN A 506 14.24 -22.58 12.61
C ASN A 506 13.85 -21.10 12.77
N THR A 507 14.82 -20.18 12.72
CA THR A 507 14.56 -18.73 12.82
C THR A 507 13.78 -18.23 11.61
N LEU A 508 14.14 -18.65 10.39
CA LEU A 508 13.40 -18.28 9.17
C LEU A 508 11.96 -18.81 9.18
N GLU A 509 11.75 -20.07 9.56
CA GLU A 509 10.40 -20.66 9.63
C GLU A 509 9.56 -20.02 10.74
N ALA A 510 10.15 -19.70 11.90
CA ALA A 510 9.46 -18.95 12.96
C ALA A 510 9.07 -17.55 12.48
N TYR A 511 10.01 -16.79 11.92
CA TYR A 511 9.74 -15.44 11.39
C TYR A 511 8.63 -15.42 10.33
N LEU A 512 8.57 -16.43 9.46
CA LEU A 512 7.51 -16.56 8.46
C LEU A 512 6.13 -16.89 9.08
N VAL A 513 6.08 -17.69 10.15
CA VAL A 513 4.83 -18.03 10.85
C VAL A 513 4.35 -16.89 11.73
N ASP A 514 5.24 -16.31 12.54
CA ASP A 514 4.93 -15.26 13.51
C ASP A 514 4.43 -13.95 12.86
N ASN A 515 4.68 -13.77 11.55
CA ASN A 515 4.22 -12.63 10.75
C ASN A 515 3.06 -12.96 9.76
N ASP A 516 2.43 -14.14 9.82
CA ASP A 516 1.33 -14.55 8.91
C ASP A 516 1.71 -14.57 7.40
N ALA A 517 2.91 -15.05 7.06
CA ALA A 517 3.40 -15.05 5.68
C ALA A 517 2.53 -15.88 4.71
N ARG A 518 2.24 -15.29 3.54
CA ARG A 518 1.42 -15.91 2.48
C ARG A 518 2.31 -16.79 1.60
N PHE A 519 2.07 -18.10 1.53
CA PHE A 519 2.93 -19.04 0.79
C PHE A 519 2.37 -19.40 -0.60
N PRO A 520 3.23 -19.74 -1.59
CA PRO A 520 2.77 -20.24 -2.89
C PRO A 520 2.06 -21.58 -2.74
N ALA A 521 1.04 -21.81 -3.56
CA ALA A 521 0.30 -23.07 -3.64
C ALA A 521 0.74 -23.90 -4.86
N TRP A 522 0.58 -25.22 -4.81
CA TRP A 522 0.73 -26.07 -5.99
C TRP A 522 -0.40 -25.84 -7.00
N ASN A 523 -0.06 -25.89 -8.28
CA ASN A 523 -0.99 -25.78 -9.39
C ASN A 523 -1.80 -27.09 -9.56
N PRO A 524 -3.13 -27.08 -9.38
CA PRO A 524 -3.96 -28.27 -9.57
C PRO A 524 -4.08 -28.70 -11.05
N ASP A 525 -3.86 -27.79 -11.99
CA ASP A 525 -3.97 -28.02 -13.45
C ASP A 525 -2.63 -28.34 -14.14
N TYR A 526 -1.56 -28.56 -13.37
CA TYR A 526 -0.22 -28.86 -13.92
C TYR A 526 -0.22 -30.13 -14.78
N SER A 527 0.30 -30.04 -16.00
CA SER A 527 0.17 -31.08 -17.04
C SER A 527 1.44 -31.38 -17.85
N GLU A 528 2.58 -30.79 -17.47
CA GLU A 528 3.90 -30.99 -18.08
C GLU A 528 4.59 -32.32 -17.63
N PRO A 529 5.78 -32.72 -18.15
CA PRO A 529 6.24 -34.11 -18.13
C PRO A 529 6.42 -34.87 -16.80
N ASP A 530 6.40 -34.20 -15.65
CA ASP A 530 6.39 -34.85 -14.33
C ASP A 530 5.04 -34.75 -13.59
N ALA A 531 3.96 -34.40 -14.31
CA ALA A 531 2.59 -34.54 -13.87
C ALA A 531 2.09 -36.02 -13.86
N PRO A 532 1.13 -36.38 -12.98
CA PRO A 532 0.60 -35.56 -11.90
C PRO A 532 1.63 -35.39 -10.77
N LEU A 533 1.69 -34.18 -10.21
CA LEU A 533 2.44 -33.86 -9.01
C LEU A 533 1.96 -34.75 -7.83
N PRO A 534 2.80 -34.99 -6.81
CA PRO A 534 2.40 -35.72 -5.61
C PRO A 534 1.09 -35.17 -5.05
N ASN A 535 0.10 -36.05 -4.85
CA ASN A 535 -1.23 -35.75 -4.34
C ASN A 535 -2.14 -34.85 -5.19
N GLN A 536 -1.75 -34.44 -6.42
CA GLN A 536 -2.60 -33.63 -7.34
C GLN A 536 -3.95 -34.31 -7.67
N LEU A 537 -4.02 -35.63 -7.67
CA LEU A 537 -5.27 -36.39 -7.89
C LEU A 537 -6.18 -36.48 -6.64
N LEU A 538 -5.81 -35.84 -5.53
CA LEU A 538 -6.60 -35.78 -4.29
C LEU A 538 -7.24 -34.39 -4.07
N VAL A 539 -6.94 -33.41 -4.93
CA VAL A 539 -7.44 -32.03 -4.80
C VAL A 539 -8.97 -32.01 -4.82
N PRO A 540 -9.65 -31.45 -3.80
CA PRO A 540 -11.10 -31.46 -3.71
C PRO A 540 -11.73 -30.43 -4.65
N ALA A 541 -12.91 -30.75 -5.19
CA ALA A 541 -13.74 -29.79 -5.93
C ALA A 541 -14.62 -28.96 -4.97
N ILE A 542 -14.95 -27.73 -5.37
CA ILE A 542 -16.03 -26.95 -4.75
C ILE A 542 -17.34 -27.28 -5.48
N ASN A 543 -18.32 -27.85 -4.77
CA ASN A 543 -19.60 -28.27 -5.35
C ASN A 543 -20.59 -27.11 -5.53
N ALA A 544 -20.53 -26.10 -4.66
CA ALA A 544 -21.41 -24.94 -4.68
C ALA A 544 -20.80 -23.79 -3.88
N VAL A 545 -21.12 -22.55 -4.29
CA VAL A 545 -20.96 -21.34 -3.48
C VAL A 545 -22.32 -20.65 -3.38
N THR A 546 -22.69 -20.18 -2.19
CA THR A 546 -23.93 -19.45 -1.92
C THR A 546 -23.65 -18.24 -1.03
N TYR A 547 -24.49 -17.22 -1.14
CA TYR A 547 -24.48 -16.02 -0.29
C TYR A 547 -25.87 -15.84 0.33
N ASP A 548 -25.93 -15.56 1.63
CA ASP A 548 -27.16 -15.12 2.31
C ASP A 548 -27.10 -13.62 2.59
N GLU A 549 -27.92 -12.87 1.84
CA GLU A 549 -28.04 -11.41 1.92
C GLU A 549 -28.50 -10.89 3.30
N ASN A 550 -29.09 -11.76 4.14
CA ASN A 550 -29.62 -11.39 5.46
C ASN A 550 -28.54 -11.42 6.54
N SER A 551 -27.73 -12.49 6.56
CA SER A 551 -26.60 -12.62 7.50
C SER A 551 -25.30 -11.99 6.99
N GLY A 552 -25.19 -11.72 5.69
CA GLY A 552 -23.95 -11.29 5.06
C GLY A 552 -22.91 -12.42 4.93
N VAL A 553 -23.32 -13.68 5.09
CA VAL A 553 -22.40 -14.83 5.09
C VAL A 553 -22.38 -15.53 3.74
N ALA A 554 -21.17 -15.71 3.20
CA ALA A 554 -20.91 -16.61 2.09
C ALA A 554 -20.58 -18.01 2.60
N THR A 555 -20.98 -19.04 1.85
CA THR A 555 -20.69 -20.45 2.12
C THR A 555 -20.18 -21.14 0.86
N ALA A 556 -19.04 -21.82 0.94
CA ALA A 556 -18.60 -22.80 -0.05
C ALA A 556 -18.77 -24.22 0.49
N ILE A 557 -19.34 -25.11 -0.32
CA ILE A 557 -19.52 -26.53 0.01
C ILE A 557 -18.49 -27.33 -0.79
N ILE A 558 -17.55 -27.94 -0.08
CA ILE A 558 -16.53 -28.80 -0.65
C ILE A 558 -17.12 -30.18 -0.97
N ALA A 559 -16.58 -30.83 -1.99
CA ALA A 559 -16.79 -32.24 -2.25
C ALA A 559 -16.44 -33.10 -1.02
N ASN A 560 -17.10 -34.25 -0.93
CA ASN A 560 -16.97 -35.19 0.19
C ASN A 560 -16.88 -36.61 -0.39
N SER A 561 -15.93 -36.79 -1.32
CA SER A 561 -15.59 -38.08 -1.91
C SER A 561 -14.50 -38.75 -1.06
N SER A 562 -14.66 -40.06 -0.84
CA SER A 562 -13.70 -40.87 -0.07
C SER A 562 -12.31 -40.92 -0.73
N GLY A 563 -11.41 -40.03 -0.34
CA GLY A 563 -10.03 -39.93 -0.82
C GLY A 563 -9.61 -38.54 -1.28
N GLU A 564 -10.53 -37.57 -1.33
CA GLU A 564 -10.19 -36.15 -1.47
C GLU A 564 -9.49 -35.62 -0.21
N ALA A 565 -8.62 -34.63 -0.40
CA ALA A 565 -7.85 -33.97 0.65
C ALA A 565 -8.69 -32.92 1.41
N ALA A 566 -8.41 -32.74 2.70
CA ALA A 566 -9.10 -31.73 3.51
C ALA A 566 -8.63 -30.30 3.15
N ILE A 567 -9.53 -29.32 3.22
CA ILE A 567 -9.16 -27.89 3.20
C ILE A 567 -8.46 -27.53 4.50
N SER A 568 -7.25 -26.98 4.41
CA SER A 568 -6.38 -26.65 5.54
C SER A 568 -6.37 -25.16 5.88
N TYR A 569 -6.67 -24.31 4.90
CA TYR A 569 -6.50 -22.86 4.97
C TYR A 569 -7.39 -22.17 3.91
N GLY A 570 -7.82 -20.93 4.16
CA GLY A 570 -8.42 -20.10 3.11
C GLY A 570 -8.77 -18.69 3.53
N HIS A 571 -8.98 -17.84 2.53
CA HIS A 571 -9.55 -16.50 2.65
C HIS A 571 -10.70 -16.32 1.66
N LEU A 572 -11.63 -15.41 1.97
CA LEU A 572 -12.56 -14.91 0.98
C LEU A 572 -11.90 -13.74 0.25
N LEU A 573 -11.85 -13.81 -1.08
CA LEU A 573 -11.52 -12.67 -1.93
C LEU A 573 -12.83 -12.03 -2.40
N TYR A 574 -12.90 -10.70 -2.37
CA TYR A 574 -14.05 -9.94 -2.87
C TYR A 574 -13.60 -8.82 -3.80
N ARG A 575 -14.47 -8.41 -4.72
CA ARG A 575 -14.30 -7.20 -5.53
C ARG A 575 -15.46 -6.23 -5.32
N LYS A 576 -15.21 -4.97 -5.63
CA LYS A 576 -16.20 -3.88 -5.59
C LYS A 576 -16.71 -3.58 -6.99
N ASN A 577 -17.84 -2.87 -7.10
CA ASN A 577 -18.43 -2.43 -8.37
C ASN A 577 -17.68 -1.22 -8.95
N GLU A 578 -16.38 -1.39 -9.24
CA GLU A 578 -15.49 -0.39 -9.80
C GLU A 578 -15.12 -0.72 -11.26
N PRO A 579 -14.84 0.29 -12.12
CA PRO A 579 -14.54 0.07 -13.53
C PRO A 579 -13.22 -0.66 -13.82
N ASN A 580 -12.35 -0.80 -12.81
CA ASN A 580 -11.09 -1.53 -12.88
C ASN A 580 -11.14 -2.69 -11.87
N GLU A 581 -11.08 -3.92 -12.35
CA GLU A 581 -11.23 -5.11 -11.50
C GLU A 581 -10.02 -5.30 -10.58
N GLU A 582 -10.21 -5.02 -9.29
CA GLU A 582 -9.28 -5.34 -8.20
C GLU A 582 -9.99 -6.17 -7.13
N TRP A 583 -9.29 -7.20 -6.66
CA TRP A 583 -9.72 -8.11 -5.61
C TRP A 583 -9.01 -7.78 -4.30
N PHE A 584 -9.74 -7.92 -3.19
CA PHE A 584 -9.35 -7.59 -1.83
C PHE A 584 -9.48 -8.85 -0.94
N GLU A 585 -8.55 -9.06 0.01
CA GLU A 585 -8.64 -10.12 1.04
C GLU A 585 -9.59 -9.66 2.16
N ALA A 586 -10.68 -10.41 2.39
CA ALA A 586 -11.53 -10.27 3.57
C ALA A 586 -11.00 -11.13 4.74
N GLU A 587 -11.74 -11.21 5.85
CA GLU A 587 -11.34 -12.05 7.00
C GLU A 587 -11.20 -13.54 6.64
N ALA A 588 -10.36 -14.24 7.42
CA ALA A 588 -10.09 -15.67 7.24
C ALA A 588 -11.36 -16.52 7.38
N VAL A 589 -11.44 -17.59 6.58
CA VAL A 589 -12.64 -18.43 6.50
C VAL A 589 -12.75 -19.38 7.71
N ALA A 590 -13.98 -19.65 8.16
CA ALA A 590 -14.26 -20.69 9.13
C ALA A 590 -14.40 -22.05 8.42
N ILE A 591 -13.47 -22.96 8.70
CA ILE A 591 -13.41 -24.31 8.11
C ILE A 591 -14.13 -25.30 9.05
N ASN A 592 -15.24 -25.89 8.59
CA ASN A 592 -16.00 -26.90 9.33
C ASN A 592 -16.20 -28.15 8.43
N ASP A 593 -15.24 -29.08 8.50
CA ASP A 593 -15.13 -30.23 7.60
C ASP A 593 -15.21 -29.82 6.12
N ASN A 594 -16.32 -30.13 5.44
CA ASN A 594 -16.55 -29.80 4.02
C ASN A 594 -17.43 -28.55 3.81
N ILE A 595 -17.66 -27.74 4.86
CA ILE A 595 -18.40 -26.47 4.80
C ILE A 595 -17.45 -25.34 5.22
N ILE A 596 -17.27 -24.39 4.32
CA ILE A 596 -16.38 -23.23 4.51
C ILE A 596 -17.25 -21.97 4.51
N THR A 597 -17.15 -21.12 5.54
CA THR A 597 -17.96 -19.89 5.63
C THR A 597 -17.10 -18.64 5.85
N ALA A 598 -17.59 -17.49 5.37
CA ALA A 598 -16.91 -16.20 5.48
C ALA A 598 -17.90 -15.04 5.52
N ASN A 599 -17.55 -13.96 6.22
CA ASN A 599 -18.29 -12.69 6.19
C ASN A 599 -17.99 -11.96 4.88
N VAL A 600 -19.03 -11.44 4.22
CA VAL A 600 -18.91 -10.63 3.00
C VAL A 600 -19.01 -9.15 3.38
N PRO A 601 -18.08 -8.28 2.90
CA PRO A 601 -18.20 -6.84 3.05
C PRO A 601 -19.46 -6.27 2.38
N ASP A 602 -20.11 -5.29 3.01
CA ASP A 602 -21.37 -4.69 2.56
C ASP A 602 -21.25 -3.94 1.19
N ASP A 603 -20.03 -3.74 0.68
CA ASP A 603 -19.69 -3.11 -0.61
C ASP A 603 -19.19 -4.09 -1.71
N ALA A 604 -19.28 -5.41 -1.46
CA ALA A 604 -18.89 -6.43 -2.43
C ALA A 604 -19.91 -6.57 -3.60
N SER A 605 -19.38 -6.78 -4.81
CA SER A 605 -20.14 -7.10 -6.02
C SER A 605 -19.77 -8.44 -6.67
N GLY A 606 -18.82 -9.16 -6.08
CA GLY A 606 -18.40 -10.48 -6.50
C GLY A 606 -17.43 -11.08 -5.51
N ILE A 607 -17.52 -12.39 -5.27
CA ILE A 607 -16.70 -13.12 -4.30
C ILE A 607 -16.12 -14.41 -4.88
N VAL A 608 -14.94 -14.78 -4.39
CA VAL A 608 -14.24 -16.04 -4.69
C VAL A 608 -13.65 -16.60 -3.40
N PHE A 609 -13.88 -17.88 -3.11
CA PHE A 609 -13.18 -18.58 -2.04
C PHE A 609 -11.79 -19.00 -2.53
N ASN A 610 -10.75 -18.49 -1.86
CA ASN A 610 -9.34 -18.75 -2.15
C ASN A 610 -8.77 -19.68 -1.07
N LEU A 611 -8.85 -20.99 -1.33
CA LEU A 611 -8.56 -22.05 -0.36
C LEU A 611 -7.28 -22.80 -0.72
N ARG A 612 -6.74 -23.54 0.26
CA ARG A 612 -5.69 -24.54 0.05
C ARG A 612 -6.02 -25.84 0.76
N ASP A 613 -5.67 -26.96 0.14
CA ASP A 613 -5.81 -28.28 0.76
C ASP A 613 -4.65 -28.58 1.75
N GLU A 614 -4.69 -29.70 2.45
CA GLU A 614 -3.62 -30.17 3.34
C GLU A 614 -2.31 -30.56 2.62
N ASN A 615 -2.33 -30.63 1.29
CA ASN A 615 -1.15 -30.85 0.44
C ASN A 615 -0.62 -29.55 -0.19
N ASN A 616 -1.19 -28.39 0.19
CA ASN A 616 -0.88 -27.05 -0.32
C ASN A 616 -1.21 -26.83 -1.82
N PHE A 617 -2.12 -27.59 -2.43
CA PHE A 617 -2.72 -27.22 -3.73
C PHE A 617 -3.70 -26.06 -3.58
N LEU A 618 -3.77 -25.22 -4.60
CA LEU A 618 -4.79 -24.19 -4.70
C LEU A 618 -6.17 -24.83 -4.96
N VAL A 619 -7.18 -24.39 -4.21
CA VAL A 619 -8.59 -24.72 -4.45
C VAL A 619 -9.36 -23.40 -4.52
N LEU A 620 -9.67 -22.96 -5.73
CA LEU A 620 -10.32 -21.67 -6.02
C LEU A 620 -11.77 -21.92 -6.46
N SER A 621 -12.72 -21.11 -6.01
CA SER A 621 -14.10 -21.18 -6.54
C SER A 621 -14.24 -20.44 -7.86
N GLU A 622 -15.31 -20.76 -8.61
CA GLU A 622 -15.85 -19.79 -9.57
C GLU A 622 -16.28 -18.50 -8.83
N GLU A 623 -16.35 -17.38 -9.55
CA GLU A 623 -16.89 -16.14 -8.99
C GLU A 623 -18.40 -16.27 -8.77
N LEU A 624 -18.85 -16.14 -7.52
CA LEU A 624 -20.23 -15.79 -7.24
C LEU A 624 -20.36 -14.28 -7.34
N ALA A 625 -20.90 -13.80 -8.46
CA ALA A 625 -21.31 -12.41 -8.61
C ALA A 625 -22.37 -12.09 -7.55
N ILE A 626 -22.14 -11.03 -6.77
CA ILE A 626 -23.11 -10.55 -5.80
C ILE A 626 -23.84 -9.39 -6.45
N THR A 627 -25.15 -9.52 -6.63
CA THR A 627 -26.00 -8.40 -7.02
C THR A 627 -26.02 -7.42 -5.85
N SER A 628 -25.12 -6.44 -5.86
CA SER A 628 -25.10 -5.34 -4.89
C SER A 628 -26.36 -4.49 -5.08
N VAL A 629 -27.48 -4.89 -4.50
CA VAL A 629 -28.67 -4.03 -4.42
C VAL A 629 -28.39 -3.01 -3.32
N ASN A 630 -27.81 -1.85 -3.69
CA ASN A 630 -27.50 -0.78 -2.73
C ASN A 630 -28.77 -0.47 -1.92
N ARG A 631 -28.71 -0.66 -0.60
CA ARG A 631 -29.91 -0.71 0.25
C ARG A 631 -30.34 0.70 0.64
N ILE A 632 -31.62 1.03 0.46
CA ILE A 632 -32.21 2.22 1.08
C ILE A 632 -32.14 1.99 2.59
N THR A 633 -31.27 2.72 3.26
CA THR A 633 -31.08 2.63 4.71
C THR A 633 -31.72 3.86 5.36
N LEU A 634 -32.79 3.64 6.11
CA LEU A 634 -33.56 4.68 6.78
C LEU A 634 -32.89 5.04 8.11
N ASN A 635 -32.55 6.32 8.26
CA ASN A 635 -31.96 6.90 9.47
C ASN A 635 -32.97 6.87 10.63
N ASP A 636 -32.46 6.90 11.86
CA ASP A 636 -33.23 7.02 13.11
C ASP A 636 -33.37 8.48 13.62
N THR A 637 -32.93 9.45 12.82
CA THR A 637 -32.91 10.89 13.16
C THR A 637 -33.99 11.71 12.47
N ASP A 638 -34.36 11.37 11.24
CA ASP A 638 -35.10 12.25 10.34
C ASP A 638 -36.51 11.72 10.08
N LEU A 639 -37.53 12.50 10.42
CA LEU A 639 -38.96 12.13 10.26
C LEU A 639 -39.43 12.08 8.81
N VAL A 640 -38.67 12.66 7.87
CA VAL A 640 -38.96 12.64 6.43
C VAL A 640 -37.64 12.42 5.70
N GLN A 641 -37.53 11.34 4.94
CA GLN A 641 -36.29 10.94 4.27
C GLN A 641 -36.55 10.73 2.78
N ALA A 642 -35.90 11.54 1.95
CA ALA A 642 -36.08 11.57 0.51
C ALA A 642 -34.86 11.01 -0.22
N PHE A 643 -35.13 10.09 -1.15
CA PHE A 643 -34.14 9.33 -1.90
C PHE A 643 -34.40 9.47 -3.40
N ASN A 644 -33.36 9.68 -4.19
CA ASN A 644 -33.46 9.63 -5.65
C ASN A 644 -33.36 8.16 -6.10
N PRO A 645 -34.40 7.57 -6.71
CA PRO A 645 -34.43 6.15 -7.11
C PRO A 645 -33.46 5.80 -8.26
N ALA A 646 -32.63 6.73 -8.70
CA ALA A 646 -31.53 6.53 -9.64
C ALA A 646 -30.13 6.81 -9.06
N SER A 647 -30.01 7.27 -7.80
CA SER A 647 -28.76 7.22 -7.01
C SER A 647 -28.78 6.10 -5.98
N GLU A 648 -29.94 5.91 -5.34
CA GLU A 648 -30.20 4.73 -4.52
C GLU A 648 -30.63 3.59 -5.46
N PHE A 649 -30.01 2.42 -5.30
CA PHE A 649 -30.05 1.41 -6.35
C PHE A 649 -31.42 0.69 -6.39
N SER A 650 -31.68 0.06 -7.53
CA SER A 650 -32.74 -0.94 -7.68
C SER A 650 -32.32 -2.04 -8.64
N GLU A 651 -32.86 -3.23 -8.44
CA GLU A 651 -32.94 -4.24 -9.50
C GLU A 651 -33.97 -3.75 -10.53
N LEU A 652 -33.59 -3.68 -11.81
CA LEU A 652 -34.45 -3.19 -12.88
C LEU A 652 -35.23 -4.33 -13.52
N ILE A 653 -36.56 -4.24 -13.50
CA ILE A 653 -37.46 -5.28 -14.00
C ILE A 653 -37.96 -4.88 -15.39
N GLY A 654 -37.94 -5.82 -16.35
CA GLY A 654 -38.49 -5.62 -17.69
C GLY A 654 -37.68 -4.63 -18.56
N GLY A 655 -38.38 -3.70 -19.20
CA GLY A 655 -37.83 -2.66 -20.07
C GLY A 655 -37.43 -1.36 -19.37
N THR A 656 -37.33 -1.34 -18.04
CA THR A 656 -36.96 -0.15 -17.26
C THR A 656 -35.56 0.36 -17.62
N THR A 657 -35.42 1.68 -17.70
CA THR A 657 -34.17 2.37 -18.08
C THR A 657 -33.87 3.54 -17.13
N ILE A 658 -32.60 3.69 -16.75
CA ILE A 658 -32.10 4.93 -16.10
C ILE A 658 -31.93 6.00 -17.19
N ASN A 659 -32.23 7.27 -16.91
CA ASN A 659 -32.17 8.34 -17.90
C ASN A 659 -31.68 9.68 -17.32
N GLY A 660 -31.09 10.52 -18.17
CA GLY A 660 -30.34 11.71 -17.75
C GLY A 660 -29.07 11.35 -16.99
N ASN A 661 -28.57 12.29 -16.17
CA ASN A 661 -27.40 12.08 -15.31
C ASN A 661 -27.80 11.33 -14.01
N GLY A 662 -28.52 10.20 -14.13
CA GLY A 662 -29.01 9.43 -12.97
C GLY A 662 -30.10 10.14 -12.16
N SER A 663 -31.12 10.71 -12.82
CA SER A 663 -32.10 11.60 -12.16
C SER A 663 -33.53 11.05 -12.07
N TYR A 664 -33.82 9.89 -12.67
CA TYR A 664 -35.10 9.16 -12.55
C TYR A 664 -35.00 7.78 -13.22
N LEU A 665 -35.88 6.86 -12.80
CA LEU A 665 -36.14 5.60 -13.52
C LEU A 665 -37.26 5.81 -14.55
N GLN A 666 -37.23 5.07 -15.65
CA GLN A 666 -38.13 5.27 -16.78
C GLN A 666 -38.57 3.94 -17.43
N MET A 667 -39.88 3.71 -17.39
CA MET A 667 -40.58 2.53 -17.90
C MET A 667 -41.32 2.88 -19.21
N ARG A 668 -41.45 1.90 -20.13
CA ARG A 668 -41.89 2.10 -21.53
C ARG A 668 -42.70 0.94 -22.14
N THR A 669 -42.72 -0.26 -21.55
CA THR A 669 -43.39 -1.42 -22.16
C THR A 669 -44.91 -1.23 -22.18
N GLU A 670 -45.47 -1.15 -23.39
CA GLU A 670 -46.92 -1.05 -23.59
C GLU A 670 -47.60 -2.35 -23.14
N GLY A 671 -48.59 -2.23 -22.25
CA GLY A 671 -49.22 -3.37 -21.57
C GLY A 671 -48.62 -3.73 -20.20
N GLY A 672 -47.55 -3.07 -19.75
CA GLY A 672 -46.93 -3.29 -18.44
C GLY A 672 -45.84 -4.38 -18.43
N GLY A 673 -45.37 -4.73 -17.24
CA GLY A 673 -44.25 -5.66 -17.01
C GLY A 673 -42.89 -4.99 -16.79
N ASP A 674 -42.84 -3.65 -16.82
CA ASP A 674 -41.66 -2.88 -16.41
C ASP A 674 -41.77 -2.52 -14.92
N GLY A 675 -40.66 -2.58 -14.20
CA GLY A 675 -40.61 -2.22 -12.78
C GLY A 675 -39.23 -1.93 -12.23
N ALA A 676 -39.16 -1.71 -10.93
CA ALA A 676 -37.94 -1.58 -10.14
C ALA A 676 -38.14 -2.15 -8.73
N LYS A 677 -37.12 -2.83 -8.20
CA LYS A 677 -37.13 -3.47 -6.88
C LYS A 677 -35.98 -2.95 -6.01
N TYR A 678 -36.30 -2.60 -4.78
CA TYR A 678 -35.44 -1.98 -3.78
C TYR A 678 -35.40 -2.86 -2.53
N MET A 679 -34.28 -2.81 -1.81
CA MET A 679 -34.14 -3.42 -0.49
C MET A 679 -34.04 -2.31 0.55
N VAL A 680 -35.00 -2.26 1.48
CA VAL A 680 -35.17 -1.17 2.45
C VAL A 680 -34.94 -1.70 3.87
N ARG A 681 -34.05 -1.07 4.64
CA ARG A 681 -33.79 -1.39 6.05
C ARG A 681 -33.73 -0.12 6.90
N SER A 682 -33.90 -0.21 8.20
CA SER A 682 -33.49 0.83 9.15
C SER A 682 -32.01 0.69 9.53
N THR A 683 -31.48 1.67 10.27
CA THR A 683 -30.17 1.57 10.92
C THR A 683 -30.09 0.40 11.92
N THR A 684 -28.88 -0.14 12.11
CA THR A 684 -28.66 -1.29 13.00
C THR A 684 -29.10 -1.01 14.44
N GLY A 685 -30.06 -1.78 14.93
CA GLY A 685 -30.59 -1.66 16.30
C GLY A 685 -31.83 -0.77 16.44
N THR A 686 -32.39 -0.24 15.34
CA THR A 686 -33.63 0.54 15.34
C THR A 686 -34.71 -0.15 14.51
N SER A 687 -35.97 0.24 14.71
CA SER A 687 -37.06 -0.01 13.76
C SER A 687 -37.79 1.30 13.50
N VAL A 688 -38.17 1.56 12.24
CA VAL A 688 -38.85 2.80 11.86
C VAL A 688 -40.25 2.49 11.34
N VAL A 689 -41.26 3.11 11.93
CA VAL A 689 -42.66 3.01 11.50
C VAL A 689 -42.90 4.10 10.47
N CYS A 690 -42.86 3.72 9.20
CA CYS A 690 -43.20 4.57 8.08
C CYS A 690 -44.73 4.57 7.91
N SER A 691 -45.39 5.71 8.08
CA SER A 691 -46.85 5.83 8.01
C SER A 691 -47.37 5.95 6.58
N SER A 692 -46.60 6.61 5.72
CA SER A 692 -46.76 6.58 4.28
C SER A 692 -45.42 6.71 3.55
N ILE A 693 -45.39 6.24 2.31
CA ILE A 693 -44.26 6.45 1.39
C ILE A 693 -44.81 7.16 0.16
N THR A 694 -44.39 8.40 -0.03
CA THR A 694 -44.71 9.20 -1.22
C THR A 694 -43.69 8.92 -2.31
N PHE A 695 -44.12 8.92 -3.57
CA PHE A 695 -43.21 8.85 -4.71
C PHE A 695 -43.71 9.71 -5.87
N GLY A 696 -42.78 10.41 -6.51
CA GLY A 696 -43.05 11.32 -7.62
C GLY A 696 -43.17 10.59 -8.96
N ILE A 697 -44.25 10.87 -9.69
CA ILE A 697 -44.53 10.29 -11.01
C ILE A 697 -44.72 11.39 -12.07
N ARG A 698 -44.05 11.19 -13.23
CA ARG A 698 -44.18 12.02 -14.43
C ARG A 698 -44.41 11.12 -15.63
N SER A 699 -45.43 11.42 -16.43
CA SER A 699 -45.85 10.61 -17.58
C SER A 699 -46.11 11.50 -18.80
N GLN A 700 -46.36 10.93 -19.99
CA GLN A 700 -46.73 11.75 -21.15
C GLN A 700 -48.20 12.15 -21.07
N GLU A 701 -48.60 13.26 -21.69
CA GLU A 701 -50.02 13.62 -21.81
C GLU A 701 -50.80 12.52 -22.54
N ASN A 702 -51.99 12.22 -22.01
CA ASN A 702 -52.89 11.14 -22.43
C ASN A 702 -52.36 9.70 -22.25
N ASP A 703 -51.29 9.51 -21.48
CA ASP A 703 -50.91 8.19 -20.96
C ASP A 703 -51.94 7.70 -19.92
N VAL A 704 -52.30 6.43 -19.99
CA VAL A 704 -53.04 5.71 -18.96
C VAL A 704 -52.09 4.69 -18.34
N VAL A 705 -51.83 4.86 -17.05
CA VAL A 705 -50.90 4.06 -16.26
C VAL A 705 -51.67 3.34 -15.15
N SER A 706 -51.47 2.02 -15.07
CA SER A 706 -51.77 1.21 -13.89
C SER A 706 -50.45 0.65 -13.38
N PHE A 707 -50.21 0.73 -12.07
CA PHE A 707 -49.02 0.18 -11.44
C PHE A 707 -49.33 -0.26 -10.01
N ASP A 708 -48.61 -1.28 -9.55
CA ASP A 708 -48.69 -1.80 -8.20
C ASP A 708 -47.39 -1.45 -7.46
N VAL A 709 -47.52 -1.11 -6.18
CA VAL A 709 -46.41 -0.97 -5.23
C VAL A 709 -46.58 -2.03 -4.16
N THR A 710 -45.59 -2.88 -3.96
CA THR A 710 -45.59 -3.97 -2.96
C THR A 710 -44.47 -3.73 -1.97
N ILE A 711 -44.77 -3.74 -0.66
CA ILE A 711 -43.77 -3.52 0.39
C ILE A 711 -44.00 -4.53 1.52
N GLY A 712 -42.98 -5.32 1.86
CA GLY A 712 -43.09 -6.34 2.92
C GLY A 712 -44.13 -7.45 2.67
N GLY A 713 -44.69 -7.50 1.45
CA GLY A 713 -45.79 -8.40 1.05
C GLY A 713 -47.18 -7.74 0.98
N ASP A 714 -47.34 -6.49 1.40
CA ASP A 714 -48.58 -5.72 1.22
C ASP A 714 -48.53 -4.91 -0.09
N THR A 715 -49.54 -5.09 -0.96
CA THR A 715 -49.62 -4.42 -2.28
C THR A 715 -50.72 -3.35 -2.32
N GLN A 716 -50.38 -2.16 -2.82
CA GLN A 716 -51.33 -1.09 -3.16
C GLN A 716 -51.30 -0.81 -4.67
N SER A 717 -52.45 -0.95 -5.33
CA SER A 717 -52.62 -0.68 -6.77
C SER A 717 -53.04 0.76 -7.05
N PHE A 718 -52.42 1.37 -8.05
CA PHE A 718 -52.64 2.75 -8.48
C PHE A 718 -53.08 2.82 -9.94
N ASN A 719 -53.92 3.80 -10.27
CA ASN A 719 -54.40 4.03 -11.62
C ASN A 719 -54.44 5.55 -11.89
N TYR A 720 -53.82 5.97 -12.99
CA TYR A 720 -53.62 7.38 -13.33
C TYR A 720 -53.83 7.61 -14.84
N THR A 721 -54.48 8.71 -15.19
CA THR A 721 -54.54 9.21 -16.57
C THR A 721 -53.89 10.58 -16.60
N SER A 722 -52.84 10.70 -17.40
CA SER A 722 -51.95 11.84 -17.38
C SER A 722 -52.49 13.04 -18.16
N ALA A 723 -52.65 14.17 -17.46
CA ALA A 723 -53.18 15.42 -18.02
C ALA A 723 -52.09 16.40 -18.50
N SER A 724 -50.80 16.01 -18.49
CA SER A 724 -49.68 16.85 -18.95
C SER A 724 -48.40 16.04 -19.12
N THR A 725 -47.61 16.36 -20.14
CA THR A 725 -46.28 15.76 -20.39
C THR A 725 -45.19 16.27 -19.44
N THR A 726 -45.46 17.33 -18.65
CA THR A 726 -44.46 18.00 -17.79
C THR A 726 -44.94 18.23 -16.36
N ALA A 727 -46.10 17.68 -15.97
CA ALA A 727 -46.56 17.78 -14.59
C ALA A 727 -45.99 16.64 -13.75
N ASP A 728 -45.64 16.99 -12.52
CA ASP A 728 -45.21 16.08 -11.47
C ASP A 728 -46.40 15.81 -10.58
N ILE A 729 -46.68 14.52 -10.31
CA ILE A 729 -47.77 14.10 -9.43
C ILE A 729 -47.25 13.06 -8.44
N GLU A 730 -47.46 13.35 -7.17
CA GLU A 730 -47.12 12.49 -6.04
C GLU A 730 -48.23 11.46 -5.78
N PHE A 731 -47.83 10.26 -5.39
CA PHE A 731 -48.72 9.19 -4.96
C PHE A 731 -48.20 8.58 -3.66
N ASP A 732 -49.12 8.24 -2.76
CA ASP A 732 -48.81 7.74 -1.42
C ASP A 732 -49.19 6.26 -1.28
N PHE A 733 -48.21 5.42 -0.94
CA PHE A 733 -48.45 4.13 -0.31
C PHE A 733 -48.83 4.39 1.15
N ASN A 734 -50.07 4.07 1.54
CA ASN A 734 -50.67 4.48 2.83
C ASN A 734 -50.87 3.33 3.83
N THR A 735 -50.33 2.14 3.54
CA THR A 735 -50.24 1.06 4.52
C THR A 735 -49.00 1.31 5.38
N PRO A 736 -49.12 1.45 6.72
CA PRO A 736 -47.96 1.67 7.57
C PRO A 736 -47.04 0.46 7.59
N ILE A 737 -45.75 0.65 7.30
CA ILE A 737 -44.72 -0.39 7.28
C ILE A 737 -43.73 -0.15 8.41
N THR A 738 -43.34 -1.22 9.11
CA THR A 738 -42.25 -1.17 10.10
C THR A 738 -41.00 -1.77 9.46
N PHE A 739 -40.06 -0.92 9.04
CA PHE A 739 -38.75 -1.38 8.58
C PHE A 739 -37.85 -1.65 9.77
N THR A 740 -37.07 -2.73 9.69
CA THR A 740 -36.09 -3.13 10.70
C THR A 740 -34.70 -3.18 10.06
N ASN A 741 -33.66 -3.49 10.83
CA ASN A 741 -32.30 -3.67 10.30
C ASN A 741 -32.18 -4.88 9.35
N VAL A 742 -33.18 -5.77 9.31
CA VAL A 742 -33.34 -6.80 8.28
C VAL A 742 -34.02 -6.18 7.06
N SER A 743 -33.36 -6.29 5.90
CA SER A 743 -33.85 -5.72 4.64
C SER A 743 -35.21 -6.29 4.25
N GLN A 744 -36.17 -5.42 3.97
CA GLN A 744 -37.48 -5.75 3.41
C GLN A 744 -37.55 -5.34 1.94
N GLU A 745 -38.25 -6.15 1.16
CA GLU A 745 -38.43 -5.92 -0.27
C GLU A 745 -39.50 -4.84 -0.52
N MET A 746 -39.17 -3.89 -1.39
CA MET A 746 -40.07 -2.89 -1.95
C MET A 746 -40.02 -2.96 -3.48
N GLU A 747 -41.14 -3.24 -4.12
CA GLU A 747 -41.27 -3.44 -5.57
C GLU A 747 -42.28 -2.44 -6.15
N ILE A 748 -41.97 -1.88 -7.33
CA ILE A 748 -42.87 -1.00 -8.10
C ILE A 748 -42.94 -1.54 -9.53
N ILE A 749 -44.10 -2.06 -9.95
CA ILE A 749 -44.32 -2.64 -11.29
C ILE A 749 -45.51 -1.96 -11.99
N THR A 750 -45.30 -1.54 -13.24
CA THR A 750 -46.39 -1.18 -14.15
C THR A 750 -47.22 -2.40 -14.54
N THR A 751 -48.50 -2.42 -14.17
CA THR A 751 -49.44 -3.50 -14.50
C THR A 751 -50.22 -3.23 -15.79
N ALA A 752 -50.30 -1.97 -16.22
CA ALA A 752 -50.65 -1.58 -17.58
C ALA A 752 -50.05 -0.20 -17.91
N LEU A 753 -49.61 -0.01 -19.15
CA LEU A 753 -49.14 1.27 -19.65
C LEU A 753 -49.58 1.43 -21.10
N THR A 754 -50.34 2.48 -21.42
CA THR A 754 -50.88 2.77 -22.77
C THR A 754 -51.01 4.28 -22.98
N ASN A 755 -51.21 4.75 -24.21
CA ASN A 755 -51.51 6.16 -24.52
C ASN A 755 -52.76 6.24 -25.40
N SER A 756 -53.77 7.06 -25.04
CA SER A 756 -55.04 7.08 -25.78
C SER A 756 -54.94 7.61 -27.21
N ASP A 757 -53.87 8.36 -27.50
CA ASP A 757 -53.64 9.00 -28.79
C ASP A 757 -52.71 8.17 -29.69
N GLY A 758 -52.29 6.98 -29.24
CA GLY A 758 -51.45 6.06 -30.01
C GLY A 758 -49.97 6.48 -30.12
N SER A 759 -49.51 7.36 -29.23
CA SER A 759 -48.07 7.67 -29.11
C SER A 759 -47.37 6.73 -28.12
N THR A 760 -46.03 6.66 -28.11
CA THR A 760 -45.32 5.76 -27.21
C THR A 760 -45.43 6.23 -25.75
N PRO A 761 -46.08 5.45 -24.86
CA PRO A 761 -46.33 5.87 -23.48
C PRO A 761 -45.05 5.83 -22.64
N ARG A 762 -45.04 6.57 -21.53
CA ARG A 762 -43.86 6.75 -20.69
C ARG A 762 -44.28 6.88 -19.23
N PHE A 763 -43.70 6.08 -18.36
CA PHE A 763 -43.80 6.27 -16.92
C PHE A 763 -42.41 6.58 -16.35
N ARG A 764 -42.33 7.51 -15.40
CA ARG A 764 -41.09 7.89 -14.72
C ARG A 764 -41.32 8.01 -13.23
N LEU A 765 -40.33 7.54 -12.47
CA LEU A 765 -40.33 7.53 -11.01
C LEU A 765 -39.11 8.34 -10.51
N TYR A 766 -39.35 9.23 -9.56
CA TYR A 766 -38.35 10.07 -8.87
C TYR A 766 -38.83 10.38 -7.44
N ASP A 767 -37.96 11.00 -6.63
CA ASP A 767 -38.22 11.52 -5.28
C ASP A 767 -39.06 10.58 -4.38
N LEU A 768 -38.48 9.42 -4.05
CA LEU A 768 -39.05 8.45 -3.13
C LEU A 768 -38.87 8.95 -1.68
N THR A 769 -39.97 9.22 -0.99
CA THR A 769 -39.96 9.91 0.31
C THR A 769 -40.69 9.09 1.38
N PHE A 770 -39.96 8.69 2.42
CA PHE A 770 -40.46 7.94 3.57
C PHE A 770 -40.87 8.91 4.68
N HIS A 771 -42.11 8.82 5.16
CA HIS A 771 -42.62 9.61 6.29
C HIS A 771 -42.69 8.74 7.53
N ILE A 772 -41.86 9.03 8.52
CA ILE A 772 -41.67 8.21 9.72
C ILE A 772 -42.45 8.85 10.88
N ASP A 773 -43.45 8.13 11.38
CA ASP A 773 -44.30 8.56 12.50
C ASP A 773 -43.67 8.22 13.86
N GLU A 774 -43.00 7.06 13.96
CA GLU A 774 -42.48 6.54 15.22
C GLU A 774 -41.15 5.78 15.04
N PHE A 775 -40.16 6.14 15.84
CA PHE A 775 -38.90 5.39 15.99
C PHE A 775 -39.08 4.34 17.09
N LEU A 776 -39.37 3.11 16.68
CA LEU A 776 -39.57 1.97 17.58
C LEU A 776 -38.23 1.33 17.95
N GLY A 777 -37.63 1.82 19.04
CA GLY A 777 -36.63 1.05 19.78
C GLY A 777 -37.33 0.02 20.68
N VAL A 778 -37.33 -1.26 20.31
CA VAL A 778 -38.07 -2.31 21.03
C VAL A 778 -37.27 -3.61 21.23
N ASP A 779 -37.34 -4.09 22.47
CA ASP A 779 -37.12 -5.44 23.01
C ASP A 779 -35.79 -6.20 22.81
N GLU A 780 -35.42 -6.91 23.88
CA GLU A 780 -34.11 -7.51 24.13
C GLU A 780 -33.82 -8.79 23.33
N VAL A 781 -32.55 -8.92 22.87
CA VAL A 781 -31.87 -10.16 22.41
C VAL A 781 -32.37 -10.66 21.03
N ASP A 782 -31.50 -10.78 20.00
CA ASP A 782 -30.14 -11.33 20.08
C ASP A 782 -29.00 -10.45 19.52
N LEU A 783 -27.77 -10.92 19.75
CA LEU A 783 -26.48 -10.23 19.66
C LEU A 783 -26.12 -9.63 18.28
N ASN A 784 -25.94 -8.29 18.19
CA ASN A 784 -24.72 -7.71 17.58
C ASN A 784 -24.48 -6.20 17.86
N VAL A 785 -23.82 -5.94 18.99
CA VAL A 785 -22.79 -4.91 19.23
C VAL A 785 -22.74 -3.66 18.32
N GLN A 786 -23.28 -2.54 18.78
CA GLN A 786 -22.54 -1.27 18.66
C GLN A 786 -21.33 -1.35 19.62
N LYS A 787 -20.13 -1.06 19.11
CA LYS A 787 -18.86 -1.35 19.78
C LYS A 787 -18.48 -0.21 20.74
N LEU A 788 -19.11 -0.16 21.92
CA LEU A 788 -18.73 0.77 23.00
C LEU A 788 -17.31 0.43 23.48
N LEU A 789 -16.30 1.16 22.99
CA LEU A 789 -14.90 0.85 23.26
C LEU A 789 -14.51 1.27 24.68
N LEU A 790 -14.10 0.28 25.48
CA LEU A 790 -13.52 0.47 26.80
C LEU A 790 -12.02 0.19 26.71
N TYR A 791 -11.22 1.16 27.13
CA TYR A 791 -9.76 1.13 27.05
C TYR A 791 -9.18 0.96 28.46
N PRO A 792 -8.89 -0.27 28.92
CA PRO A 792 -8.37 -0.51 30.26
C PRO A 792 -6.90 -0.08 30.36
N ASN A 793 -6.55 0.64 31.43
CA ASN A 793 -5.17 0.98 31.75
C ASN A 793 -4.77 0.31 33.08
N PRO A 794 -4.37 -0.97 33.06
CA PRO A 794 -4.08 -1.73 34.27
C PRO A 794 -2.88 -1.18 35.05
N VAL A 795 -1.97 -0.47 34.39
CA VAL A 795 -0.78 0.15 35.02
C VAL A 795 -1.17 1.31 35.95
N LYS A 796 -2.17 2.11 35.57
CA LYS A 796 -2.70 3.20 36.40
C LYS A 796 -3.86 2.77 37.30
N GLY A 797 -4.49 1.63 37.02
CA GLY A 797 -5.76 1.24 37.63
C GLY A 797 -6.94 2.10 37.15
N THR A 798 -6.86 2.63 35.94
CA THR A 798 -7.91 3.42 35.28
C THR A 798 -8.53 2.67 34.10
N PHE A 799 -9.66 3.14 33.58
CA PHE A 799 -10.09 2.84 32.22
C PHE A 799 -10.66 4.10 31.56
N SER A 800 -10.45 4.26 30.26
CA SER A 800 -11.14 5.28 29.44
C SER A 800 -12.30 4.64 28.67
N LEU A 801 -13.27 5.47 28.29
CA LEU A 801 -14.39 5.10 27.43
C LEU A 801 -14.31 5.87 26.11
N SER A 802 -15.03 5.40 25.10
CA SER A 802 -15.13 6.11 23.83
C SER A 802 -15.84 7.47 23.97
N LYS A 803 -15.54 8.38 23.05
CA LYS A 803 -15.94 9.81 23.07
C LYS A 803 -17.45 10.05 23.08
N GLU A 804 -18.22 9.02 22.74
CA GLU A 804 -19.68 8.99 22.67
C GLU A 804 -20.34 8.88 24.05
N VAL A 805 -19.61 8.79 25.17
CA VAL A 805 -20.20 8.68 26.51
C VAL A 805 -20.43 10.04 27.18
N GLU A 806 -21.70 10.44 27.33
CA GLU A 806 -22.09 11.70 28.01
C GLU A 806 -22.06 11.59 29.54
N SER A 807 -22.32 10.43 30.12
CA SER A 807 -22.22 10.17 31.56
C SER A 807 -22.26 8.68 31.90
N GLY A 808 -22.00 8.32 33.15
CA GLY A 808 -22.20 6.94 33.59
C GLY A 808 -22.13 6.74 35.10
N VAL A 809 -22.65 5.59 35.51
CA VAL A 809 -22.74 5.15 36.91
C VAL A 809 -22.27 3.70 37.01
N LEU A 810 -21.29 3.46 37.89
CA LEU A 810 -20.78 2.14 38.18
C LEU A 810 -21.42 1.59 39.46
N TYR A 811 -22.04 0.41 39.37
CA TYR A 811 -22.65 -0.30 40.49
C TYR A 811 -21.87 -1.57 40.81
N ASN A 812 -21.82 -1.95 42.08
CA ASN A 812 -21.33 -3.28 42.48
C ASN A 812 -22.44 -4.35 42.40
N LEU A 813 -22.06 -5.62 42.64
CA LEU A 813 -22.97 -6.78 42.75
C LEU A 813 -24.15 -6.63 43.73
N GLN A 814 -24.16 -5.64 44.62
CA GLN A 814 -25.27 -5.38 45.55
C GLN A 814 -26.18 -4.22 45.08
N GLY A 815 -25.99 -3.72 43.84
CA GLY A 815 -26.70 -2.55 43.31
C GLY A 815 -26.27 -1.23 43.96
N ALA A 816 -25.22 -1.23 44.78
CA ALA A 816 -24.71 0.00 45.39
C ALA A 816 -23.84 0.75 44.39
N LYS A 817 -24.18 2.02 44.15
CA LYS A 817 -23.44 2.97 43.34
C LYS A 817 -22.05 3.22 43.95
N THR A 818 -21.01 2.89 43.19
CA THR A 818 -19.60 2.99 43.58
C THR A 818 -18.88 4.18 42.95
N PHE A 819 -19.25 4.56 41.74
CA PHE A 819 -18.69 5.69 41.01
C PHE A 819 -19.77 6.33 40.11
N GLU A 820 -19.63 7.61 39.80
CA GLU A 820 -20.45 8.33 38.82
C GLU A 820 -19.64 9.47 38.20
N PHE A 821 -19.88 9.70 36.92
CA PHE A 821 -19.23 10.73 36.13
C PHE A 821 -20.19 11.37 35.13
N LYS A 822 -19.86 12.58 34.70
CA LYS A 822 -20.54 13.29 33.62
C LYS A 822 -19.54 14.01 32.72
N ASN A 823 -19.67 13.77 31.42
CA ASN A 823 -18.90 14.25 30.28
C ASN A 823 -17.39 14.00 30.40
N GLN A 824 -16.92 12.83 29.92
CA GLN A 824 -15.54 12.39 30.17
C GLN A 824 -14.79 11.84 28.95
N TYR A 825 -14.02 12.73 28.32
CA TYR A 825 -12.77 12.39 27.63
C TYR A 825 -11.63 12.23 28.67
N GLN A 826 -11.82 11.43 29.73
CA GLN A 826 -10.89 11.28 30.85
C GLN A 826 -10.88 9.86 31.44
N ASP A 827 -9.72 9.42 31.92
CA ASP A 827 -9.49 8.16 32.64
C ASP A 827 -10.36 8.08 33.93
N ILE A 828 -11.18 7.03 34.03
CA ILE A 828 -11.97 6.67 35.22
C ILE A 828 -11.10 5.84 36.17
N ASP A 829 -10.77 6.39 37.34
CA ASP A 829 -9.99 5.70 38.39
C ASP A 829 -10.82 4.62 39.11
N ILE A 830 -10.42 3.36 38.92
CA ILE A 830 -10.98 2.19 39.59
C ILE A 830 -9.99 1.55 40.57
N SER A 831 -8.85 2.18 40.86
CA SER A 831 -7.82 1.66 41.78
C SER A 831 -8.39 1.29 43.15
N SER A 832 -9.28 2.13 43.68
CA SER A 832 -9.97 1.97 44.97
C SER A 832 -11.02 0.84 45.02
N LEU A 833 -11.45 0.33 43.87
CA LEU A 833 -12.41 -0.78 43.80
C LEU A 833 -11.75 -2.12 44.12
N LYS A 834 -12.51 -3.04 44.70
CA LYS A 834 -12.04 -4.42 44.97
C LYS A 834 -12.20 -5.30 43.74
N THR A 835 -11.36 -6.33 43.62
CA THR A 835 -11.60 -7.49 42.75
C THR A 835 -13.05 -7.98 42.87
N GLY A 836 -13.71 -8.19 41.73
CA GLY A 836 -15.12 -8.60 41.67
C GLY A 836 -15.86 -8.05 40.44
N LEU A 837 -17.16 -8.34 40.39
CA LEU A 837 -18.04 -7.93 39.30
C LEU A 837 -18.74 -6.59 39.59
N TYR A 838 -18.80 -5.75 38.56
CA TYR A 838 -19.47 -4.46 38.54
C TYR A 838 -20.35 -4.34 37.29
N PHE A 839 -21.34 -3.45 37.34
CA PHE A 839 -22.18 -3.09 36.22
C PHE A 839 -22.00 -1.59 35.95
N LEU A 840 -21.50 -1.24 34.76
CA LEU A 840 -21.34 0.14 34.32
C LEU A 840 -22.52 0.49 33.43
N GLN A 841 -23.42 1.35 33.90
CA GLN A 841 -24.49 1.92 33.11
C GLN A 841 -24.06 3.29 32.60
N VAL A 842 -23.87 3.43 31.29
CA VAL A 842 -23.59 4.73 30.65
C VAL A 842 -24.86 5.35 30.08
N ILE A 843 -24.81 6.66 29.87
CA ILE A 843 -25.68 7.41 28.96
C ILE A 843 -24.77 7.99 27.90
N ASN A 844 -25.02 7.68 26.63
CA ASN A 844 -24.23 8.14 25.51
C ASN A 844 -24.70 9.54 25.05
N THR A 845 -23.97 10.19 24.14
CA THR A 845 -24.23 11.56 23.67
C THR A 845 -25.49 11.71 22.82
N ASP A 846 -26.04 10.59 22.35
CA ASP A 846 -27.37 10.45 21.72
C ASP A 846 -28.50 10.24 22.76
N GLY A 847 -28.17 10.07 24.05
CA GLY A 847 -29.11 9.76 25.13
C GLY A 847 -29.40 8.26 25.35
N SER A 848 -28.85 7.38 24.51
CA SER A 848 -28.97 5.92 24.64
C SER A 848 -28.28 5.40 25.90
N LYS A 849 -28.63 4.19 26.35
CA LYS A 849 -28.16 3.62 27.63
C LYS A 849 -27.57 2.23 27.48
N THR A 850 -26.25 2.14 27.39
CA THR A 850 -25.53 0.87 27.40
C THR A 850 -25.24 0.42 28.84
N THR A 851 -25.35 -0.87 29.13
CA THR A 851 -24.92 -1.45 30.42
C THR A 851 -23.84 -2.50 30.19
N LEU A 852 -22.59 -2.20 30.56
CA LEU A 852 -21.49 -3.15 30.53
C LEU A 852 -21.42 -3.97 31.82
N LYS A 853 -21.05 -5.24 31.67
CA LYS A 853 -20.71 -6.14 32.77
C LYS A 853 -19.18 -6.20 32.89
N LEU A 854 -18.62 -5.53 33.91
CA LEU A 854 -17.17 -5.38 34.09
C LEU A 854 -16.66 -6.31 35.20
N VAL A 855 -15.67 -7.13 34.90
CA VAL A 855 -14.87 -7.84 35.91
C VAL A 855 -13.64 -6.98 36.19
N LYS A 856 -13.43 -6.59 37.44
CA LYS A 856 -12.10 -6.17 37.92
C LYS A 856 -11.44 -7.38 38.56
N GLU A 857 -10.27 -7.75 38.06
CA GLU A 857 -9.39 -8.75 38.68
C GLU A 857 -8.45 -8.08 39.70
#